data_AF-F9F4G3-F1
#
_entry.id   AF-F9F4G3-F1
#
_cell.length_a   1.000
_cell.length_b   1.000
_cell.length_c   1.000
_cell.angle_alpha   90.00
_cell.angle_beta   90.00
_cell.angle_gamma   90.00
#
_symmetry.space_group_name_H-M   'P 1'
#
loop_
_entity.id
_entity.type
_entity.pdbx_description
1 polymer ?
#
loop_
_entity_poly.entity_id
_entity_poly.type
_entity_poly.pdbx_seq_one_letter_code
_entity_poly.pdbx_strand_id
1 'polypeptide(L)'
;MYDFTPLRGNIPNGDVLLPGDDGYEEVLQRWSAACVKRAAVVILPINSREVSAAVKFAVSNQIPMTVCGGGHSSSGASSSEGMVIDLRKMRKVKVNAEAMTVEFGGGCLWEDVDTALERHGLATVGGVVNHTGVGGLTLGGGHGFLTPRHGLTIDNLLKAEIVLADGTIFEASDDTNQDLFWAIRGAGAQFGVVTRFVSRAHRQDKVWSGTLAYPADKLPDLLRLANVLYERPNPDGHCFALGIGFGPDETSRVVSAIPLFHGSEEDAKQCFSGLLEIKAIANNTEMMTTAKTNTLLNSVMDHGIRRLMGSGNITMPLDIEPMLQTAETFWEFCESRDGMGKSVLAIEFFPTDKIREVPQDATAYANRGDYYDAMTSFAWENPAYDSEIRQFNRSLCKRIRETNGYSATAGGHWSKGPVGVYINIEADSISPKDAWGVNLHRLRELKKKFDPNNVFNKWHGIAEDTAGTGLLIGKHAKIPNSITVQESLSHVDDDEESLLGHHRETGDGMPVLAPWASMMPVTLRDKRTEDAAQVYDMSYLSVSLAWNKRRSRRWKMLKAGVLWGFVSNAEGSTGDFVEVECNGIAILKRVSGIPCLSSGVMGVEGRAIDQGVGRWDDEAHRIPSPRRKSKVMNSCSRVGFSASPMCLFPFYACWLGTVNPSILLNLAEKSRGWSYITYISTMAPIGVALIGGGLFAKQAHMPAIMKADNLALKAIYSRSLKSAKETAALNTRSGQEPDLYSADSGSGKSFDDLLAREDIEAVIIALPIPSQPEHIRAALAAGKHVLAEKPLAPTVADGQKLIEYYRGLGGKATFSIAENFRYKPSFDYAAAEASKLGKLQHFSVRVFFYMSEDSQWYGTAWRAKPEFQGGFLLDGGVHFSAATRQLLTDPAVDVTAFTTQTQPHLAPIDTVNAVIRLKSGVSGTYQQSCGSKMSTSVFQFGYEKGSVVVDGDKVTVTPWDDEPVVKEFERTSGVTEEVEAWAKALAEGKPDKRQSVEEALADLEFLELMFESGLNGGQAKKYECRCPNNVTKFYWLLLSLLALMILVCDILAGRRIAQQESF
;
A
#
# COMPACT_ATOMS: atom_id res chain seq x y z
N MET A 1 23.32 -18.88 -20.38
CA MET A 1 22.17 -17.98 -20.61
C MET A 1 21.07 -18.85 -21.17
N TYR A 2 19.88 -18.84 -20.58
CA TYR A 2 18.75 -19.65 -21.04
C TYR A 2 17.99 -18.90 -22.14
N ASP A 3 17.45 -19.61 -23.14
CA ASP A 3 16.53 -19.01 -24.10
C ASP A 3 15.11 -19.04 -23.54
N PHE A 4 14.61 -17.88 -23.13
CA PHE A 4 13.25 -17.72 -22.62
C PHE A 4 12.22 -17.41 -23.72
N THR A 5 12.62 -17.32 -24.99
CA THR A 5 11.72 -17.07 -26.13
C THR A 5 10.59 -18.11 -26.25
N PRO A 6 10.83 -19.43 -26.05
CA PRO A 6 9.75 -20.42 -26.06
C PRO A 6 8.76 -20.24 -24.91
N LEU A 7 9.15 -19.62 -23.80
CA LEU A 7 8.29 -19.42 -22.64
C LEU A 7 7.24 -18.33 -22.90
N ARG A 8 7.60 -17.24 -23.61
CA ARG A 8 6.65 -16.23 -24.11
C ARG A 8 5.55 -16.85 -24.99
N GLY A 9 5.88 -17.86 -25.80
CA GLY A 9 4.89 -18.58 -26.62
C GLY A 9 3.93 -19.48 -25.82
N ASN A 10 4.32 -19.92 -24.62
CA ASN A 10 3.50 -20.78 -23.74
C ASN A 10 2.76 -20.01 -22.64
N ILE A 11 2.99 -18.70 -22.52
CA ILE A 11 2.34 -17.79 -21.57
C ILE A 11 1.78 -16.61 -22.37
N PRO A 12 0.63 -16.80 -23.08
CA PRO A 12 0.16 -15.83 -24.06
C PRO A 12 -0.72 -14.70 -23.47
N ASN A 13 -1.10 -14.76 -22.19
CA ASN A 13 -1.91 -13.73 -21.52
C ASN A 13 -1.24 -13.17 -20.25
N GLY A 14 -0.28 -13.89 -19.68
CA GLY A 14 0.63 -13.41 -18.64
C GLY A 14 1.92 -12.82 -19.23
N ASP A 15 2.79 -12.28 -18.38
CA ASP A 15 4.03 -11.63 -18.82
C ASP A 15 5.25 -12.52 -18.54
N VAL A 16 6.30 -12.35 -19.34
CA VAL A 16 7.61 -13.00 -19.17
C VAL A 16 8.69 -11.92 -19.29
N LEU A 17 9.08 -11.39 -18.12
CA LEU A 17 9.95 -10.24 -17.95
C LEU A 17 11.39 -10.67 -17.69
N LEU A 18 12.31 -10.12 -18.47
CA LEU A 18 13.75 -10.34 -18.45
C LEU A 18 14.45 -9.05 -17.96
N PRO A 19 15.72 -9.13 -17.51
CA PRO A 19 16.47 -7.95 -17.11
C PRO A 19 16.56 -6.92 -18.26
N GLY A 20 15.89 -5.79 -18.11
CA GLY A 20 15.80 -4.73 -19.11
C GLY A 20 14.47 -4.66 -19.90
N ASP A 21 13.51 -5.56 -19.67
CA ASP A 21 12.11 -5.30 -20.05
C ASP A 21 11.46 -4.29 -19.07
N ASP A 22 10.50 -3.51 -19.55
CA ASP A 22 9.74 -2.57 -18.71
C ASP A 22 9.03 -3.30 -17.55
N GLY A 23 9.00 -2.67 -16.37
CA GLY A 23 8.42 -3.23 -15.14
C GLY A 23 9.26 -4.31 -14.44
N TYR A 24 10.36 -4.80 -15.03
CA TYR A 24 11.20 -5.85 -14.44
C TYR A 24 11.73 -5.48 -13.03
N GLU A 25 12.26 -4.28 -12.83
CA GLU A 25 12.83 -3.86 -11.53
C GLU A 25 11.75 -3.66 -10.45
N GLU A 26 10.51 -3.37 -10.85
CA GLU A 26 9.35 -3.22 -9.94
C GLU A 26 8.89 -4.58 -9.42
N VAL A 27 8.80 -5.60 -10.30
CA VAL A 27 8.36 -6.94 -9.89
C VAL A 27 9.39 -7.69 -9.02
N LEU A 28 10.64 -7.23 -8.99
CA LEU A 28 11.66 -7.72 -8.04
C LEU A 28 11.49 -7.20 -6.61
N GLN A 29 10.72 -6.12 -6.38
CA GLN A 29 10.59 -5.53 -5.05
C GLN A 29 9.91 -6.48 -4.05
N ARG A 30 10.31 -6.38 -2.78
CA ARG A 30 9.85 -7.24 -1.68
C ARG A 30 9.55 -6.38 -0.45
N TRP A 31 8.80 -6.94 0.49
CA TRP A 31 8.50 -6.28 1.77
C TRP A 31 9.77 -5.89 2.53
N SER A 32 10.73 -6.82 2.60
CA SER A 32 12.09 -6.56 3.07
C SER A 32 13.03 -6.28 1.90
N ALA A 33 13.63 -5.09 1.85
CA ALA A 33 14.67 -4.74 0.88
C ALA A 33 15.94 -5.63 0.99
N ALA A 34 16.16 -6.29 2.14
CA ALA A 34 17.22 -7.28 2.29
C ALA A 34 16.93 -8.61 1.56
N CYS A 35 15.72 -8.78 1.02
CA CYS A 35 15.25 -10.00 0.36
C CYS A 35 15.14 -9.89 -1.17
N VAL A 36 15.41 -8.74 -1.77
CA VAL A 36 15.40 -8.55 -3.23
C VAL A 36 16.57 -9.32 -3.86
N LYS A 37 16.31 -10.04 -4.96
CA LYS A 37 17.33 -10.75 -5.76
C LYS A 37 17.04 -10.61 -7.24
N ARG A 38 18.07 -10.47 -8.07
CA ARG A 38 17.95 -10.20 -9.51
C ARG A 38 17.67 -11.48 -10.29
N ALA A 39 16.40 -11.77 -10.56
CA ALA A 39 15.97 -12.99 -11.24
C ALA A 39 16.35 -13.00 -12.73
N ALA A 40 16.84 -14.12 -13.25
CA ALA A 40 17.07 -14.32 -14.69
C ALA A 40 15.79 -14.20 -15.52
N VAL A 41 14.62 -14.50 -14.94
CA VAL A 41 13.28 -14.21 -15.50
C VAL A 41 12.23 -14.08 -14.38
N VAL A 42 11.27 -13.18 -14.56
CA VAL A 42 10.04 -13.10 -13.75
C VAL A 42 8.84 -13.42 -14.63
N ILE A 43 7.95 -14.29 -14.14
CA ILE A 43 6.73 -14.71 -14.82
C ILE A 43 5.54 -14.15 -14.07
N LEU A 44 4.64 -13.46 -14.77
CA LEU A 44 3.38 -12.93 -14.24
C LEU A 44 2.18 -13.68 -14.86
N PRO A 45 1.91 -14.94 -14.47
CA PRO A 45 0.83 -15.73 -15.06
C PRO A 45 -0.54 -15.22 -14.60
N ILE A 46 -1.58 -15.34 -15.44
CA ILE A 46 -2.97 -15.00 -15.06
C ILE A 46 -3.81 -16.22 -14.68
N ASN A 47 -3.29 -17.44 -14.92
CA ASN A 47 -4.01 -18.69 -14.65
C ASN A 47 -3.07 -19.89 -14.42
N SER A 48 -3.59 -20.97 -13.85
CA SER A 48 -2.83 -22.16 -13.46
C SER A 48 -2.22 -22.95 -14.62
N ARG A 49 -2.71 -22.81 -15.86
CA ARG A 49 -2.06 -23.44 -17.03
C ARG A 49 -0.76 -22.76 -17.42
N GLU A 50 -0.69 -21.44 -17.28
CA GLU A 50 0.53 -20.63 -17.48
C GLU A 50 1.54 -20.88 -16.35
N VAL A 51 1.07 -21.03 -15.10
CA VAL A 51 1.90 -21.53 -13.99
C VAL A 51 2.46 -22.92 -14.31
N SER A 52 1.64 -23.85 -14.83
CA SER A 52 2.10 -25.18 -15.26
C SER A 52 3.16 -25.09 -16.37
N ALA A 53 3.02 -24.16 -17.32
CA ALA A 53 4.01 -23.94 -18.37
C ALA A 53 5.34 -23.42 -17.80
N ALA A 54 5.29 -22.45 -16.89
CA ALA A 54 6.47 -21.93 -16.19
C ALA A 54 7.20 -23.01 -15.38
N VAL A 55 6.46 -23.79 -14.59
CA VAL A 55 7.00 -24.90 -13.79
C VAL A 55 7.66 -25.97 -14.67
N LYS A 56 6.97 -26.43 -15.73
CA LYS A 56 7.52 -27.40 -16.70
C LYS A 56 8.78 -26.89 -17.38
N PHE A 57 8.79 -25.61 -17.79
CA PHE A 57 9.95 -24.98 -18.40
C PHE A 57 11.13 -24.90 -17.43
N ALA A 58 10.90 -24.46 -16.20
CA ALA A 58 11.95 -24.38 -15.17
C ALA A 58 12.55 -25.75 -14.85
N VAL A 59 11.73 -26.78 -14.66
CA VAL A 59 12.20 -28.15 -14.36
C VAL A 59 12.96 -28.75 -15.55
N SER A 60 12.44 -28.60 -16.77
CA SER A 60 13.08 -29.14 -17.99
C SER A 60 14.43 -28.48 -18.30
N ASN A 61 14.63 -27.23 -17.87
CA ASN A 61 15.87 -26.48 -18.03
C ASN A 61 16.72 -26.39 -16.74
N GLN A 62 16.35 -27.12 -15.68
CA GLN A 62 17.02 -27.14 -14.37
C GLN A 62 17.20 -25.74 -13.72
N ILE A 63 16.27 -24.82 -13.97
CA ILE A 63 16.32 -23.43 -13.49
C ILE A 63 15.82 -23.37 -12.03
N PRO A 64 16.61 -22.86 -11.07
CA PRO A 64 16.15 -22.68 -9.69
C PRO A 64 15.02 -21.67 -9.61
N MET A 65 13.79 -22.14 -9.32
CA MET A 65 12.61 -21.29 -9.25
C MET A 65 12.13 -21.03 -7.81
N THR A 66 11.25 -20.04 -7.67
CA THR A 66 10.42 -19.83 -6.48
C THR A 66 9.09 -19.16 -6.84
N VAL A 67 8.17 -19.12 -5.89
CA VAL A 67 6.87 -18.46 -5.99
C VAL A 67 6.89 -17.17 -5.19
N CYS A 68 6.36 -16.09 -5.76
CA CYS A 68 6.02 -14.88 -5.04
C CYS A 68 4.49 -14.75 -4.97
N GLY A 69 3.93 -14.73 -3.76
CA GLY A 69 2.58 -14.27 -3.49
C GLY A 69 2.60 -12.76 -3.27
N GLY A 70 2.37 -12.32 -2.03
CA GLY A 70 2.52 -10.92 -1.62
C GLY A 70 3.92 -10.51 -1.17
N GLY A 71 5.00 -11.19 -1.56
CA GLY A 71 6.40 -10.75 -1.33
C GLY A 71 6.87 -10.57 0.14
N HIS A 72 6.13 -11.06 1.13
CA HIS A 72 6.31 -10.75 2.57
C HIS A 72 7.44 -11.50 3.31
N SER A 73 8.13 -12.46 2.67
CA SER A 73 9.13 -13.30 3.37
C SER A 73 10.43 -12.53 3.70
N SER A 74 10.76 -12.36 4.99
CA SER A 74 12.05 -11.82 5.46
C SER A 74 13.24 -12.79 5.36
N SER A 75 12.99 -14.04 4.97
CA SER A 75 13.99 -15.06 4.62
C SER A 75 14.46 -15.01 3.15
N GLY A 76 13.84 -14.16 2.32
CA GLY A 76 14.06 -14.16 0.87
C GLY A 76 13.56 -15.41 0.14
N ALA A 77 12.67 -16.19 0.75
CA ALA A 77 12.04 -17.36 0.14
C ALA A 77 11.32 -17.04 -1.19
N SER A 78 10.65 -15.88 -1.27
CA SER A 78 9.95 -15.39 -2.46
C SER A 78 10.87 -14.77 -3.55
N SER A 79 12.19 -14.96 -3.45
CA SER A 79 13.19 -14.40 -4.37
C SER A 79 14.18 -15.45 -4.87
N SER A 80 14.51 -15.41 -6.17
CA SER A 80 15.48 -16.30 -6.81
C SER A 80 16.31 -15.51 -7.82
N GLU A 81 17.54 -15.97 -8.07
CA GLU A 81 18.38 -15.51 -9.19
C GLU A 81 18.06 -16.27 -10.49
N GLY A 82 17.33 -17.39 -10.40
CA GLY A 82 16.79 -18.12 -11.54
C GLY A 82 15.43 -17.56 -11.97
N MET A 83 14.36 -18.35 -11.80
CA MET A 83 12.99 -17.94 -12.13
C MET A 83 12.23 -17.48 -10.88
N VAL A 84 11.42 -16.44 -11.01
CA VAL A 84 10.34 -16.13 -10.05
C VAL A 84 9.00 -16.26 -10.77
N ILE A 85 8.09 -17.06 -10.20
CA ILE A 85 6.68 -17.09 -10.61
C ILE A 85 5.92 -16.19 -9.63
N ASP A 86 5.61 -14.96 -10.05
CA ASP A 86 4.96 -13.95 -9.23
C ASP A 86 3.46 -13.88 -9.55
N LEU A 87 2.65 -14.24 -8.56
CA LEU A 87 1.22 -14.48 -8.73
C LEU A 87 0.38 -13.20 -8.72
N ARG A 88 0.96 -11.98 -8.73
CA ARG A 88 0.21 -10.72 -8.54
C ARG A 88 -0.95 -10.46 -9.50
N LYS A 89 -0.98 -11.11 -10.68
CA LYS A 89 -2.13 -11.05 -11.62
C LYS A 89 -3.28 -12.03 -11.26
N MET A 90 -3.04 -12.98 -10.36
CA MET A 90 -4.00 -13.99 -9.88
C MET A 90 -4.69 -13.53 -8.57
N ARG A 91 -5.34 -12.36 -8.62
CA ARG A 91 -5.95 -11.65 -7.48
C ARG A 91 -7.50 -11.71 -7.39
N LYS A 92 -8.15 -12.54 -8.19
CA LYS A 92 -9.63 -12.60 -8.19
C LYS A 92 -10.16 -13.20 -6.89
N VAL A 93 -11.15 -12.53 -6.29
CA VAL A 93 -11.91 -13.00 -5.12
C VAL A 93 -13.39 -13.14 -5.49
N LYS A 94 -14.05 -14.17 -4.96
CA LYS A 94 -15.46 -14.50 -5.18
C LYS A 94 -16.08 -14.99 -3.87
N VAL A 95 -17.00 -14.21 -3.31
CA VAL A 95 -17.75 -14.58 -2.10
C VAL A 95 -19.03 -15.32 -2.50
N ASN A 96 -19.37 -16.37 -1.75
CA ASN A 96 -20.70 -16.98 -1.76
C ASN A 96 -21.29 -16.89 -0.34
N ALA A 97 -22.12 -15.87 -0.12
CA ALA A 97 -22.74 -15.58 1.17
C ALA A 97 -23.89 -16.53 1.55
N GLU A 98 -24.39 -17.36 0.62
CA GLU A 98 -25.37 -18.42 0.91
C GLU A 98 -24.66 -19.68 1.41
N ALA A 99 -23.59 -20.10 0.71
CA ALA A 99 -22.78 -21.25 1.11
C ALA A 99 -21.80 -20.94 2.25
N MET A 100 -21.70 -19.69 2.70
CA MET A 100 -20.73 -19.20 3.69
C MET A 100 -19.28 -19.55 3.31
N THR A 101 -18.90 -19.26 2.07
CA THR A 101 -17.53 -19.49 1.56
C THR A 101 -16.96 -18.32 0.77
N VAL A 102 -15.64 -18.26 0.68
CA VAL A 102 -14.91 -17.37 -0.22
C VAL A 102 -13.89 -18.17 -1.03
N GLU A 103 -13.83 -17.90 -2.32
CA GLU A 103 -12.79 -18.37 -3.24
C GLU A 103 -11.87 -17.19 -3.57
N PHE A 104 -10.55 -17.40 -3.51
CA PHE A 104 -9.56 -16.36 -3.79
C PHE A 104 -8.30 -16.91 -4.48
N GLY A 105 -7.72 -16.11 -5.37
CA GLY A 105 -6.50 -16.48 -6.10
C GLY A 105 -5.24 -16.47 -5.22
N GLY A 106 -4.24 -17.28 -5.59
CA GLY A 106 -3.00 -17.43 -4.81
C GLY A 106 -2.12 -16.17 -4.71
N GLY A 107 -2.40 -15.15 -5.53
CA GLY A 107 -1.72 -13.86 -5.53
C GLY A 107 -2.44 -12.75 -4.74
N CYS A 108 -3.56 -13.04 -4.08
CA CYS A 108 -4.26 -12.05 -3.25
C CYS A 108 -3.41 -11.61 -2.05
N LEU A 109 -3.67 -10.39 -1.58
CA LEU A 109 -3.41 -9.97 -0.21
C LEU A 109 -4.68 -10.19 0.63
N TRP A 110 -4.55 -10.14 1.96
CA TRP A 110 -5.73 -10.21 2.83
C TRP A 110 -6.70 -9.04 2.60
N GLU A 111 -6.20 -7.87 2.21
CA GLU A 111 -7.01 -6.72 1.79
C GLU A 111 -8.01 -7.06 0.67
N ASP A 112 -7.61 -7.85 -0.34
CA ASP A 112 -8.51 -8.26 -1.44
C ASP A 112 -9.67 -9.13 -0.91
N VAL A 113 -9.39 -9.97 0.10
CA VAL A 113 -10.33 -10.94 0.69
C VAL A 113 -11.24 -10.29 1.72
N ASP A 114 -10.67 -9.51 2.64
CA ASP A 114 -11.36 -8.75 3.68
C ASP A 114 -12.35 -7.76 3.06
N THR A 115 -11.89 -6.97 2.08
CA THR A 115 -12.70 -5.96 1.37
C THR A 115 -13.84 -6.60 0.56
N ALA A 116 -13.68 -7.85 0.10
CA ALA A 116 -14.74 -8.59 -0.57
C ALA A 116 -15.78 -9.14 0.41
N LEU A 117 -15.34 -9.66 1.55
CA LEU A 117 -16.20 -10.28 2.58
C LEU A 117 -17.00 -9.27 3.41
N GLU A 118 -16.39 -8.13 3.76
CA GLU A 118 -17.01 -7.07 4.57
C GLU A 118 -18.34 -6.59 3.96
N ARG A 119 -18.40 -6.50 2.62
CA ARG A 119 -19.58 -6.10 1.82
C ARG A 119 -20.80 -7.02 2.04
N HIS A 120 -20.60 -8.21 2.60
CA HIS A 120 -21.63 -9.20 2.90
C HIS A 120 -21.86 -9.40 4.41
N GLY A 121 -21.19 -8.63 5.29
CA GLY A 121 -21.21 -8.83 6.74
C GLY A 121 -20.45 -10.09 7.17
N LEU A 122 -19.41 -10.46 6.42
CA LEU A 122 -18.64 -11.68 6.60
C LEU A 122 -17.15 -11.37 6.86
N ALA A 123 -16.43 -12.37 7.38
CA ALA A 123 -14.96 -12.40 7.44
C ALA A 123 -14.43 -13.84 7.33
N THR A 124 -13.12 -14.00 7.16
CA THR A 124 -12.38 -15.26 7.27
C THR A 124 -11.18 -15.05 8.19
N VAL A 125 -10.60 -16.13 8.71
CA VAL A 125 -9.31 -16.03 9.39
C VAL A 125 -8.23 -15.73 8.34
N GLY A 126 -7.40 -14.74 8.64
CA GLY A 126 -6.25 -14.27 7.88
C GLY A 126 -5.21 -13.66 8.83
N GLY A 127 -4.27 -12.87 8.30
CA GLY A 127 -3.23 -12.21 9.10
C GLY A 127 -3.68 -10.93 9.83
N VAL A 128 -2.85 -10.42 10.75
CA VAL A 128 -3.05 -9.13 11.45
C VAL A 128 -2.72 -7.88 10.61
N VAL A 129 -2.22 -8.08 9.38
CA VAL A 129 -1.80 -7.04 8.42
C VAL A 129 -2.43 -7.35 7.06
N ASN A 130 -3.28 -6.46 6.57
CA ASN A 130 -4.09 -6.74 5.38
C ASN A 130 -3.26 -6.83 4.09
N HIS A 131 -2.12 -6.15 4.00
CA HIS A 131 -1.25 -6.19 2.83
C HIS A 131 -0.28 -7.40 2.79
N THR A 132 -0.43 -8.37 3.70
CA THR A 132 0.29 -9.65 3.63
C THR A 132 -0.36 -10.60 2.62
N GLY A 133 0.44 -11.30 1.82
CA GLY A 133 -0.06 -12.21 0.77
C GLY A 133 -0.69 -13.50 1.31
N VAL A 134 -1.89 -13.82 0.86
CA VAL A 134 -2.70 -14.97 1.33
C VAL A 134 -1.97 -16.31 1.17
N GLY A 135 -1.25 -16.49 0.04
CA GLY A 135 -0.64 -17.78 -0.32
C GLY A 135 0.47 -18.18 0.65
N GLY A 136 1.39 -17.27 0.99
CA GLY A 136 2.45 -17.56 1.95
C GLY A 136 1.88 -17.84 3.35
N LEU A 137 1.05 -16.93 3.84
CA LEU A 137 0.48 -17.00 5.19
C LEU A 137 -0.35 -18.30 5.39
N THR A 138 -1.23 -18.61 4.44
CA THR A 138 -2.06 -19.83 4.49
C THR A 138 -1.21 -21.09 4.47
N LEU A 139 -0.22 -21.21 3.58
CA LEU A 139 0.58 -22.44 3.46
C LEU A 139 1.45 -22.70 4.69
N GLY A 140 1.84 -21.66 5.44
CA GLY A 140 2.51 -21.79 6.74
C GLY A 140 1.58 -21.92 7.95
N GLY A 141 0.26 -21.97 7.77
CA GLY A 141 -0.75 -22.13 8.84
C GLY A 141 -1.68 -20.93 8.99
N GLY A 142 -1.11 -19.76 9.30
CA GLY A 142 -1.81 -18.48 9.38
C GLY A 142 -2.64 -18.27 10.64
N HIS A 143 -2.22 -17.32 11.49
CA HIS A 143 -2.98 -16.78 12.62
C HIS A 143 -3.19 -15.27 12.42
N GLY A 144 -4.08 -14.73 13.25
CA GLY A 144 -4.51 -13.33 13.27
C GLY A 144 -5.76 -13.17 14.13
N PHE A 145 -6.34 -11.97 14.11
CA PHE A 145 -7.37 -11.52 15.04
C PHE A 145 -8.60 -12.44 15.23
N LEU A 146 -9.01 -13.21 14.21
CA LEU A 146 -10.16 -14.14 14.30
C LEU A 146 -9.81 -15.58 14.71
N THR A 147 -8.52 -15.88 14.90
CA THR A 147 -8.04 -17.23 15.26
C THR A 147 -8.65 -17.77 16.56
N PRO A 148 -8.80 -16.97 17.64
CA PRO A 148 -9.39 -17.44 18.89
C PRO A 148 -10.85 -17.93 18.76
N ARG A 149 -11.61 -17.45 17.76
CA ARG A 149 -12.98 -17.89 17.50
C ARG A 149 -13.07 -19.07 16.52
N HIS A 150 -12.19 -19.10 15.51
CA HIS A 150 -12.40 -19.93 14.32
C HIS A 150 -11.23 -20.88 13.99
N GLY A 151 -10.16 -20.93 14.79
CA GLY A 151 -8.96 -21.71 14.49
C GLY A 151 -8.09 -21.01 13.44
N LEU A 152 -7.05 -21.69 12.93
CA LEU A 152 -6.10 -21.11 11.98
C LEU A 152 -6.74 -20.85 10.60
N THR A 153 -6.02 -20.11 9.75
CA THR A 153 -6.38 -19.95 8.32
C THR A 153 -6.51 -21.30 7.64
N ILE A 154 -5.60 -22.24 7.91
CA ILE A 154 -5.66 -23.63 7.40
C ILE A 154 -6.82 -24.46 7.96
N ASP A 155 -7.33 -24.14 9.15
CA ASP A 155 -8.46 -24.86 9.75
C ASP A 155 -9.78 -24.44 9.08
N ASN A 156 -9.79 -23.23 8.49
CA ASN A 156 -10.89 -22.68 7.72
C ASN A 156 -10.82 -23.00 6.21
N LEU A 157 -9.67 -23.48 5.72
CA LEU A 157 -9.51 -23.90 4.34
C LEU A 157 -10.37 -25.14 4.04
N LEU A 158 -11.08 -25.11 2.91
CA LEU A 158 -11.94 -26.19 2.41
C LEU A 158 -11.33 -26.90 1.20
N LYS A 159 -10.81 -26.13 0.23
CA LYS A 159 -10.22 -26.62 -1.01
C LYS A 159 -9.06 -25.73 -1.46
N ALA A 160 -8.15 -26.28 -2.25
CA ALA A 160 -7.11 -25.52 -2.97
C ALA A 160 -6.84 -26.13 -4.35
N GLU A 161 -6.41 -25.29 -5.30
CA GLU A 161 -5.89 -25.69 -6.61
C GLU A 161 -4.37 -25.51 -6.61
N ILE A 162 -3.63 -26.54 -7.00
CA ILE A 162 -2.17 -26.57 -6.92
C ILE A 162 -1.54 -27.14 -8.18
N VAL A 163 -0.45 -26.50 -8.61
CA VAL A 163 0.42 -26.95 -9.70
C VAL A 163 1.65 -27.64 -9.11
N LEU A 164 1.79 -28.94 -9.37
CA LEU A 164 2.89 -29.79 -8.90
C LEU A 164 4.16 -29.66 -9.76
N ALA A 165 5.26 -30.30 -9.35
CA ALA A 165 6.59 -30.18 -9.98
C ALA A 165 6.67 -30.72 -11.42
N ASP A 166 5.80 -31.66 -11.79
CA ASP A 166 5.59 -32.11 -13.17
C ASP A 166 4.71 -31.15 -14.00
N GLY A 167 4.18 -30.10 -13.36
CA GLY A 167 3.17 -29.18 -13.89
C GLY A 167 1.79 -29.80 -14.06
N THR A 168 1.46 -30.88 -13.36
CA THR A 168 0.08 -31.35 -13.22
C THR A 168 -0.70 -30.41 -12.29
N ILE A 169 -1.96 -30.14 -12.62
CA ILE A 169 -2.85 -29.27 -11.85
C ILE A 169 -3.86 -30.16 -11.11
N PHE A 170 -3.90 -30.08 -9.77
CA PHE A 170 -4.84 -30.82 -8.93
C PHE A 170 -5.72 -29.87 -8.11
N GLU A 171 -6.97 -30.28 -7.86
CA GLU A 171 -7.72 -29.81 -6.69
C GLU A 171 -7.41 -30.71 -5.49
N ALA A 172 -7.26 -30.11 -4.32
CA ALA A 172 -6.94 -30.75 -3.05
C ALA A 172 -7.93 -30.29 -1.96
N SER A 173 -8.51 -31.24 -1.23
CA SER A 173 -9.58 -31.05 -0.25
C SER A 173 -9.74 -32.29 0.64
N ASP A 174 -10.61 -32.25 1.65
CA ASP A 174 -10.87 -33.42 2.51
C ASP A 174 -11.61 -34.57 1.76
N ASP A 175 -12.13 -34.33 0.54
CA ASP A 175 -12.71 -35.35 -0.35
C ASP A 175 -11.81 -35.75 -1.55
N THR A 176 -10.82 -34.92 -1.92
CA THR A 176 -10.04 -35.07 -3.16
C THR A 176 -8.55 -34.83 -2.90
N ASN A 177 -7.66 -35.75 -3.28
CA ASN A 177 -6.21 -35.63 -3.03
C ASN A 177 -5.84 -35.30 -1.56
N GLN A 178 -6.54 -35.94 -0.60
CA GLN A 178 -6.44 -35.69 0.85
C GLN A 178 -5.02 -35.57 1.41
N ASP A 179 -4.07 -36.39 0.94
CA ASP A 179 -2.66 -36.30 1.32
C ASP A 179 -2.05 -34.92 1.02
N LEU A 180 -2.31 -34.41 -0.18
CA LEU A 180 -1.81 -33.12 -0.62
C LEU A 180 -2.51 -31.99 0.14
N PHE A 181 -3.80 -32.14 0.44
CA PHE A 181 -4.57 -31.20 1.25
C PHE A 181 -4.13 -31.17 2.73
N TRP A 182 -3.69 -32.29 3.28
CA TRP A 182 -3.03 -32.35 4.58
C TRP A 182 -1.67 -31.66 4.55
N ALA A 183 -0.86 -31.90 3.50
CA ALA A 183 0.48 -31.36 3.37
C ALA A 183 0.49 -29.81 3.22
N ILE A 184 -0.32 -29.25 2.33
CA ILE A 184 -0.35 -27.78 2.11
C ILE A 184 -0.86 -26.99 3.32
N ARG A 185 -1.52 -27.65 4.29
CA ARG A 185 -1.96 -27.04 5.55
C ARG A 185 -0.82 -27.00 6.57
N GLY A 186 0.24 -26.21 6.30
CA GLY A 186 1.34 -25.94 7.23
C GLY A 186 2.75 -26.36 6.79
N ALA A 187 2.92 -26.90 5.59
CA ALA A 187 4.25 -27.24 5.04
C ALA A 187 4.89 -26.11 4.20
N GLY A 188 4.25 -24.95 4.11
CA GLY A 188 4.70 -23.85 3.27
C GLY A 188 4.66 -24.18 1.78
N ALA A 189 5.51 -23.50 1.00
CA ALA A 189 5.57 -23.63 -0.46
C ALA A 189 6.25 -24.93 -0.98
N GLN A 190 6.38 -25.97 -0.13
CA GLN A 190 7.21 -27.15 -0.40
C GLN A 190 6.60 -28.19 -1.36
N PHE A 191 5.35 -28.04 -1.80
CA PHE A 191 4.65 -29.05 -2.61
C PHE A 191 4.24 -28.58 -4.01
N GLY A 192 4.27 -27.28 -4.30
CA GLY A 192 3.80 -26.74 -5.57
C GLY A 192 3.34 -25.29 -5.47
N VAL A 193 2.84 -24.78 -6.59
CA VAL A 193 2.30 -23.43 -6.70
C VAL A 193 0.78 -23.48 -6.49
N VAL A 194 0.29 -22.98 -5.35
CA VAL A 194 -1.15 -22.90 -5.09
C VAL A 194 -1.74 -21.67 -5.79
N THR A 195 -2.68 -21.90 -6.69
CA THR A 195 -3.22 -20.90 -7.62
C THR A 195 -4.59 -20.37 -7.20
N ARG A 196 -5.33 -21.14 -6.40
CA ARG A 196 -6.66 -20.82 -5.89
C ARG A 196 -6.86 -21.48 -4.53
N PHE A 197 -7.51 -20.78 -3.61
CA PHE A 197 -7.95 -21.29 -2.31
C PHE A 197 -9.46 -21.11 -2.20
N VAL A 198 -10.12 -21.96 -1.42
CA VAL A 198 -11.52 -21.81 -1.00
C VAL A 198 -11.60 -22.03 0.51
N SER A 199 -12.10 -21.05 1.25
CA SER A 199 -12.21 -21.09 2.72
C SER A 199 -13.64 -20.86 3.19
N ARG A 200 -13.94 -21.30 4.42
CA ARG A 200 -15.15 -20.93 5.16
C ARG A 200 -15.14 -19.43 5.45
N ALA A 201 -16.28 -18.79 5.28
CA ALA A 201 -16.55 -17.44 5.76
C ALA A 201 -17.47 -17.53 6.99
N HIS A 202 -17.32 -16.60 7.93
CA HIS A 202 -18.11 -16.48 9.15
C HIS A 202 -18.88 -15.17 9.14
N ARG A 203 -20.04 -15.11 9.80
CA ARG A 203 -20.71 -13.83 10.05
C ARG A 203 -19.89 -13.03 11.05
N GLN A 204 -19.58 -11.78 10.71
CA GLN A 204 -18.71 -10.94 11.52
C GLN A 204 -19.29 -9.53 11.62
N ASP A 205 -19.90 -9.24 12.76
CA ASP A 205 -20.29 -7.89 13.16
C ASP A 205 -19.05 -7.04 13.48
N LYS A 206 -19.28 -5.76 13.81
CA LYS A 206 -18.20 -4.88 14.28
C LYS A 206 -17.59 -5.39 15.60
N VAL A 207 -16.30 -5.14 15.77
CA VAL A 207 -15.51 -5.37 16.97
C VAL A 207 -15.10 -4.03 17.58
N TRP A 208 -14.91 -3.98 18.90
CA TRP A 208 -14.24 -2.85 19.52
C TRP A 208 -12.73 -3.11 19.49
N SER A 209 -11.98 -2.24 18.81
CA SER A 209 -10.53 -2.37 18.65
C SER A 209 -9.91 -1.01 18.29
N GLY A 210 -8.59 -0.97 18.16
CA GLY A 210 -7.80 0.23 17.86
C GLY A 210 -6.53 0.30 18.71
N THR A 211 -5.61 1.18 18.34
CA THR A 211 -4.30 1.28 19.00
C THR A 211 -4.36 2.24 20.18
N LEU A 212 -3.96 1.75 21.37
CA LEU A 212 -3.54 2.58 22.49
C LEU A 212 -2.01 2.68 22.49
N ALA A 213 -1.47 3.81 22.94
CA ALA A 213 -0.05 4.03 23.12
C ALA A 213 0.24 4.50 24.54
N TYR A 214 1.32 3.98 25.13
CA TYR A 214 1.76 4.23 26.50
C TYR A 214 3.26 4.61 26.51
N PRO A 215 3.72 5.41 27.49
CA PRO A 215 5.15 5.57 27.73
C PRO A 215 5.77 4.23 28.18
N ALA A 216 7.07 4.05 27.93
CA ALA A 216 7.79 2.82 28.28
C ALA A 216 7.67 2.41 29.77
N ASP A 217 7.48 3.37 30.68
CA ASP A 217 7.33 3.12 32.12
C ASP A 217 6.07 2.31 32.50
N LYS A 218 5.12 2.12 31.57
CA LYS A 218 3.91 1.29 31.76
C LYS A 218 4.04 -0.15 31.29
N LEU A 219 5.17 -0.56 30.72
CA LEU A 219 5.39 -1.96 30.35
C LEU A 219 5.17 -2.94 31.52
N PRO A 220 5.62 -2.68 32.77
CA PRO A 220 5.38 -3.58 33.89
C PRO A 220 3.89 -3.72 34.25
N ASP A 221 3.09 -2.66 34.09
CA ASP A 221 1.64 -2.68 34.35
C ASP A 221 0.90 -3.45 33.25
N LEU A 222 1.29 -3.26 31.99
CA LEU A 222 0.71 -3.97 30.84
C LEU A 222 1.04 -5.48 30.87
N LEU A 223 2.23 -5.86 31.33
CA LEU A 223 2.60 -7.28 31.54
C LEU A 223 1.87 -7.90 32.74
N ARG A 224 1.64 -7.15 33.83
CA ARG A 224 0.75 -7.58 34.93
C ARG A 224 -0.68 -7.80 34.45
N LEU A 225 -1.19 -6.86 33.64
CA LEU A 225 -2.51 -6.94 33.03
C LEU A 225 -2.66 -8.16 32.11
N ALA A 226 -1.61 -8.54 31.37
CA ALA A 226 -1.62 -9.75 30.54
C ALA A 226 -1.92 -11.02 31.36
N ASN A 227 -1.26 -11.18 32.51
CA ASN A 227 -1.52 -12.29 33.44
C ASN A 227 -2.95 -12.23 34.00
N VAL A 228 -3.44 -11.04 34.38
CA VAL A 228 -4.81 -10.83 34.90
C VAL A 228 -5.89 -11.05 33.82
N LEU A 229 -5.57 -10.87 32.53
CA LEU A 229 -6.50 -11.18 31.43
C LEU A 229 -6.49 -12.68 31.09
N TYR A 230 -5.34 -13.36 31.20
CA TYR A 230 -5.22 -14.81 30.99
C TYR A 230 -6.01 -15.63 32.02
N GLU A 231 -6.08 -15.19 33.27
CA GLU A 231 -6.86 -15.87 34.32
C GLU A 231 -8.40 -15.78 34.13
N ARG A 232 -8.89 -15.00 33.14
CA ARG A 232 -10.33 -14.79 32.92
C ARG A 232 -10.90 -15.79 31.91
N PRO A 233 -12.07 -16.40 32.17
CA PRO A 233 -12.80 -17.17 31.18
C PRO A 233 -13.09 -16.32 29.93
N ASN A 234 -12.68 -16.81 28.76
CA ASN A 234 -12.76 -16.10 27.49
C ASN A 234 -13.39 -16.96 26.37
N PRO A 235 -14.64 -17.44 26.55
CA PRO A 235 -15.31 -18.31 25.58
C PRO A 235 -15.60 -17.60 24.25
N ASP A 236 -15.65 -16.27 24.28
CA ASP A 236 -15.92 -15.41 23.13
C ASP A 236 -14.67 -15.02 22.33
N GLY A 237 -13.49 -15.55 22.67
CA GLY A 237 -12.27 -15.40 21.88
C GLY A 237 -11.78 -13.96 21.74
N HIS A 238 -11.98 -13.11 22.74
CA HIS A 238 -11.38 -11.79 22.79
C HIS A 238 -9.85 -11.91 22.86
N CYS A 239 -9.11 -10.93 22.36
CA CYS A 239 -7.64 -10.99 22.40
C CYS A 239 -7.02 -9.61 22.52
N PHE A 240 -5.70 -9.55 22.73
CA PHE A 240 -4.94 -8.33 22.52
C PHE A 240 -3.50 -8.63 22.11
N ALA A 241 -2.85 -7.65 21.50
CA ALA A 241 -1.41 -7.66 21.27
C ALA A 241 -0.73 -6.48 21.99
N LEU A 242 0.50 -6.68 22.45
CA LEU A 242 1.40 -5.61 22.87
C LEU A 242 2.50 -5.42 21.82
N GLY A 243 2.89 -4.17 21.56
CA GLY A 243 4.05 -3.82 20.73
C GLY A 243 5.05 -2.98 21.52
N ILE A 244 6.26 -3.51 21.74
CA ILE A 244 7.36 -2.84 22.42
C ILE A 244 8.25 -2.25 21.31
N GLY A 245 8.31 -0.92 21.22
CA GLY A 245 8.93 -0.24 20.08
C GLY A 245 9.06 1.27 20.29
N PHE A 246 8.86 2.05 19.24
CA PHE A 246 9.01 3.50 19.26
C PHE A 246 7.73 4.21 18.79
N GLY A 247 7.63 5.51 19.09
CA GLY A 247 6.54 6.38 18.65
C GLY A 247 6.66 6.79 17.17
N PRO A 248 5.72 7.61 16.67
CA PRO A 248 5.76 8.18 15.32
C PRO A 248 6.91 9.16 15.05
N ASP A 249 7.74 9.44 16.06
CA ASP A 249 9.01 10.18 15.96
C ASP A 249 10.22 9.24 15.76
N GLU A 250 9.97 7.94 15.65
CA GLU A 250 10.96 6.86 15.46
C GLU A 250 12.08 6.84 16.52
N THR A 251 11.87 7.50 17.67
CA THR A 251 12.90 7.75 18.69
C THR A 251 12.39 7.69 20.12
N SER A 252 11.15 8.08 20.42
CA SER A 252 10.57 7.93 21.76
C SER A 252 10.18 6.48 22.02
N ARG A 253 10.74 5.83 23.05
CA ARG A 253 10.31 4.49 23.49
C ARG A 253 8.82 4.48 23.86
N VAL A 254 8.05 3.61 23.22
CA VAL A 254 6.59 3.48 23.39
C VAL A 254 6.22 2.01 23.53
N VAL A 255 5.19 1.74 24.34
CA VAL A 255 4.47 0.46 24.30
C VAL A 255 3.10 0.71 23.69
N SER A 256 2.76 0.01 22.61
CA SER A 256 1.41 -0.02 22.06
C SER A 256 0.61 -1.20 22.60
N ALA A 257 -0.71 -1.05 22.65
CA ALA A 257 -1.64 -2.15 22.88
C ALA A 257 -2.76 -2.10 21.84
N ILE A 258 -3.12 -3.26 21.28
CA ILE A 258 -4.26 -3.41 20.37
C ILE A 258 -5.19 -4.48 20.97
N PRO A 259 -6.19 -4.10 21.77
CA PRO A 259 -7.26 -5.00 22.19
C PRO A 259 -8.22 -5.28 21.04
N LEU A 260 -8.86 -6.44 21.05
CA LEU A 260 -10.01 -6.78 20.23
C LEU A 260 -11.08 -7.42 21.10
N PHE A 261 -12.23 -6.76 21.19
CA PHE A 261 -13.42 -7.26 21.84
C PHE A 261 -14.54 -7.56 20.82
N HIS A 262 -15.22 -8.70 21.02
CA HIS A 262 -16.33 -9.13 20.18
C HIS A 262 -17.66 -8.89 20.91
N GLY A 263 -18.32 -7.76 20.65
CA GLY A 263 -19.57 -7.38 21.32
C GLY A 263 -19.79 -5.87 21.29
N SER A 264 -20.45 -5.30 22.30
CA SER A 264 -20.65 -3.85 22.37
C SER A 264 -19.40 -3.12 22.89
N GLU A 265 -19.35 -1.81 22.64
CA GLU A 265 -18.33 -0.92 23.19
C GLU A 265 -18.42 -0.76 24.73
N GLU A 266 -19.60 -0.98 25.31
CA GLU A 266 -19.81 -0.93 26.77
C GLU A 266 -19.19 -2.16 27.45
N ASP A 267 -19.53 -3.35 26.94
CA ASP A 267 -18.93 -4.62 27.38
C ASP A 267 -17.41 -4.63 27.18
N ALA A 268 -16.94 -4.07 26.05
CA ALA A 268 -15.51 -3.97 25.74
C ALA A 268 -14.75 -3.12 26.76
N LYS A 269 -15.30 -1.95 27.13
CA LYS A 269 -14.73 -1.06 28.14
C LYS A 269 -14.76 -1.68 29.55
N GLN A 270 -15.76 -2.51 29.85
CA GLN A 270 -15.79 -3.28 31.09
C GLN A 270 -14.74 -4.40 31.10
N CYS A 271 -14.62 -5.16 30.00
CA CYS A 271 -13.63 -6.23 29.87
C CYS A 271 -12.20 -5.70 29.98
N PHE A 272 -11.89 -4.64 29.24
CA PHE A 272 -10.59 -3.99 29.19
C PHE A 272 -10.45 -2.81 30.17
N SER A 273 -11.21 -2.75 31.28
CA SER A 273 -11.16 -1.61 32.22
C SER A 273 -9.73 -1.36 32.72
N GLY A 274 -9.03 -2.42 33.16
CA GLY A 274 -7.64 -2.36 33.60
C GLY A 274 -6.62 -1.94 32.53
N LEU A 275 -6.98 -1.98 31.24
CA LEU A 275 -6.17 -1.39 30.15
C LEU A 275 -6.41 0.12 30.03
N LEU A 276 -7.65 0.55 30.24
CA LEU A 276 -8.11 1.94 30.15
C LEU A 276 -7.81 2.75 31.42
N GLU A 277 -7.67 2.08 32.57
CA GLU A 277 -7.23 2.66 33.85
C GLU A 277 -5.74 3.00 33.83
N ILE A 278 -4.92 2.27 33.07
CA ILE A 278 -3.53 2.65 32.80
C ILE A 278 -3.56 3.90 31.89
N LYS A 279 -2.87 4.97 32.30
CA LYS A 279 -2.90 6.24 31.56
C LYS A 279 -2.12 6.16 30.24
N ALA A 280 -2.84 5.90 29.15
CA ALA A 280 -2.33 6.05 27.78
C ALA A 280 -1.97 7.51 27.44
N ILE A 281 -1.03 7.69 26.51
CA ILE A 281 -0.71 8.97 25.87
C ILE A 281 -1.53 9.20 24.59
N ALA A 282 -2.02 8.14 23.96
CA ALA A 282 -3.02 8.19 22.89
C ALA A 282 -3.93 6.97 22.99
N ASN A 283 -5.21 7.13 22.66
CA ASN A 283 -6.18 6.04 22.59
C ASN A 283 -7.09 6.24 21.37
N ASN A 284 -6.99 5.31 20.41
CA ASN A 284 -7.76 5.32 19.17
C ASN A 284 -8.76 4.13 19.08
N THR A 285 -9.25 3.61 20.21
CA THR A 285 -10.22 2.50 20.22
C THR A 285 -11.64 2.93 19.86
N GLU A 286 -12.29 2.20 18.95
CA GLU A 286 -13.67 2.43 18.49
C GLU A 286 -14.35 1.14 17.98
N MET A 287 -15.65 1.22 17.66
CA MET A 287 -16.38 0.14 16.96
C MET A 287 -16.07 0.10 15.45
N MET A 288 -15.17 -0.80 15.07
CA MET A 288 -14.68 -1.01 13.69
C MET A 288 -14.99 -2.39 13.14
N THR A 289 -14.77 -2.60 11.84
CA THR A 289 -14.85 -3.92 11.20
C THR A 289 -13.51 -4.67 11.34
N THR A 290 -13.53 -5.99 11.21
CA THR A 290 -12.28 -6.79 11.20
C THR A 290 -11.36 -6.38 10.05
N ALA A 291 -11.91 -6.06 8.87
CA ALA A 291 -11.15 -5.52 7.74
C ALA A 291 -10.37 -4.25 8.13
N LYS A 292 -11.00 -3.30 8.84
CA LYS A 292 -10.30 -2.12 9.38
C LYS A 292 -9.30 -2.50 10.49
N THR A 293 -9.61 -3.49 11.32
CA THR A 293 -8.70 -3.97 12.38
C THR A 293 -7.39 -4.51 11.79
N ASN A 294 -7.46 -5.24 10.66
CA ASN A 294 -6.30 -5.73 9.91
C ASN A 294 -5.46 -4.61 9.25
N THR A 295 -5.84 -3.33 9.35
CA THR A 295 -5.03 -2.18 8.87
C THR A 295 -4.18 -1.53 9.95
N LEU A 296 -4.42 -1.83 11.25
CA LEU A 296 -3.85 -1.07 12.38
C LEU A 296 -2.31 -1.13 12.48
N LEU A 297 -1.69 -2.15 11.87
CA LEU A 297 -0.24 -2.36 11.87
C LEU A 297 0.45 -1.97 10.55
N ASN A 298 -0.29 -1.55 9.51
CA ASN A 298 0.25 -1.31 8.16
C ASN A 298 1.36 -0.25 8.11
N SER A 299 1.31 0.79 8.94
CA SER A 299 2.36 1.82 9.02
C SER A 299 3.64 1.33 9.71
N VAL A 300 3.51 0.42 10.68
CA VAL A 300 4.65 -0.20 11.38
C VAL A 300 5.29 -1.29 10.50
N MET A 301 4.50 -1.91 9.62
CA MET A 301 4.89 -3.00 8.72
C MET A 301 4.97 -2.56 7.25
N ASP A 302 5.33 -1.30 6.98
CA ASP A 302 5.48 -0.76 5.63
C ASP A 302 6.53 -1.49 4.75
N HIS A 303 6.41 -1.32 3.44
CA HIS A 303 7.29 -1.95 2.44
C HIS A 303 8.50 -1.06 2.10
N GLY A 304 9.59 -1.67 1.62
CA GLY A 304 10.70 -0.96 0.96
C GLY A 304 11.93 -0.70 1.83
N ILE A 305 11.82 -0.87 3.16
CA ILE A 305 12.96 -0.85 4.08
C ILE A 305 13.51 -2.26 4.32
N ARG A 306 14.67 -2.40 4.97
CA ARG A 306 15.23 -3.72 5.29
C ARG A 306 14.51 -4.25 6.54
N ARG A 307 14.00 -5.48 6.46
CA ARG A 307 13.22 -6.11 7.54
C ARG A 307 13.62 -7.55 7.83
N LEU A 308 13.58 -7.95 9.10
CA LEU A 308 13.90 -9.28 9.61
C LEU A 308 12.90 -9.67 10.70
N MET A 309 12.36 -10.88 10.62
CA MET A 309 11.46 -11.42 11.64
C MET A 309 12.08 -12.61 12.37
N GLY A 310 11.52 -12.96 13.53
CA GLY A 310 11.80 -14.22 14.23
C GLY A 310 10.66 -14.57 15.18
N SER A 311 10.51 -15.87 15.50
CA SER A 311 9.62 -16.31 16.58
C SER A 311 10.41 -16.56 17.86
N GLY A 312 9.85 -16.10 18.98
CA GLY A 312 9.85 -16.84 20.24
C GLY A 312 8.43 -17.32 20.54
N ASN A 313 8.30 -18.24 21.48
CA ASN A 313 7.02 -18.58 22.10
C ASN A 313 7.07 -18.25 23.59
N ILE A 314 5.91 -18.00 24.21
CA ILE A 314 5.76 -17.72 25.64
C ILE A 314 4.61 -18.51 26.26
N THR A 315 4.80 -19.05 27.46
CA THR A 315 3.73 -19.65 28.28
C THR A 315 3.17 -18.62 29.27
N MET A 316 1.91 -18.80 29.68
CA MET A 316 1.26 -17.93 30.66
C MET A 316 1.06 -18.66 32.01
N PRO A 317 1.12 -17.95 33.15
CA PRO A 317 1.45 -16.53 33.29
C PRO A 317 2.92 -16.22 32.98
N LEU A 318 3.19 -15.05 32.41
CA LEU A 318 4.52 -14.54 32.12
C LEU A 318 5.31 -14.27 33.41
N ASP A 319 6.60 -14.64 33.40
CA ASP A 319 7.60 -14.03 34.28
C ASP A 319 7.99 -12.66 33.71
N ILE A 320 7.66 -11.63 34.48
CA ILE A 320 7.70 -10.23 34.06
C ILE A 320 9.15 -9.72 34.03
N GLU A 321 10.01 -10.11 34.97
CA GLU A 321 11.37 -9.55 35.07
C GLU A 321 12.26 -9.93 33.87
N PRO A 322 12.30 -11.18 33.38
CA PRO A 322 13.01 -11.51 32.14
C PRO A 322 12.42 -10.85 30.90
N MET A 323 11.11 -10.57 30.89
CA MET A 323 10.46 -9.88 29.77
C MET A 323 10.82 -8.38 29.75
N LEU A 324 10.87 -7.72 30.90
CA LEU A 324 11.37 -6.35 31.03
C LEU A 324 12.85 -6.24 30.62
N GLN A 325 13.69 -7.18 31.05
CA GLN A 325 15.10 -7.26 30.59
C GLN A 325 15.21 -7.46 29.08
N THR A 326 14.31 -8.25 28.48
CA THR A 326 14.27 -8.50 27.04
C THR A 326 13.85 -7.24 26.27
N ALA A 327 12.87 -6.49 26.78
CA ALA A 327 12.44 -5.21 26.24
C ALA A 327 13.55 -4.14 26.29
N GLU A 328 14.25 -4.02 27.42
CA GLU A 328 15.38 -3.10 27.55
C GLU A 328 16.52 -3.47 26.60
N THR A 329 16.90 -4.75 26.55
CA THR A 329 17.94 -5.26 25.61
C THR A 329 17.57 -4.95 24.15
N PHE A 330 16.28 -5.02 23.80
CA PHE A 330 15.77 -4.69 22.48
C PHE A 330 15.85 -3.18 22.17
N TRP A 331 15.41 -2.32 23.11
CA TRP A 331 15.51 -0.87 22.96
C TRP A 331 16.97 -0.40 22.88
N GLU A 332 17.85 -0.81 23.80
CA GLU A 332 19.27 -0.47 23.78
C GLU A 332 19.95 -0.82 22.45
N PHE A 333 19.62 -1.97 21.86
CA PHE A 333 20.15 -2.40 20.57
C PHE A 333 19.65 -1.51 19.41
N CYS A 334 18.36 -1.18 19.38
CA CYS A 334 17.79 -0.33 18.33
C CYS A 334 18.25 1.13 18.46
N GLU A 335 18.30 1.69 19.68
CA GLU A 335 18.74 3.07 19.95
C GLU A 335 20.23 3.30 19.63
N SER A 336 21.02 2.23 19.58
CA SER A 336 22.45 2.30 19.24
C SER A 336 22.76 1.99 17.77
N ARG A 337 21.77 2.00 16.86
CA ARG A 337 21.98 2.03 15.39
C ARG A 337 21.00 2.98 14.71
N ASP A 338 21.47 3.73 13.71
CA ASP A 338 20.63 4.67 12.97
C ASP A 338 19.54 3.95 12.14
N GLY A 339 18.36 4.55 12.05
CA GLY A 339 17.26 4.09 11.20
C GLY A 339 16.51 2.85 11.71
N MET A 340 16.60 2.51 12.99
CA MET A 340 15.95 1.32 13.57
C MET A 340 14.58 1.55 14.23
N GLY A 341 14.05 2.78 14.23
CA GLY A 341 12.84 3.17 14.98
C GLY A 341 11.54 2.47 14.58
N LYS A 342 11.44 1.90 13.36
CA LYS A 342 10.30 1.06 12.94
C LYS A 342 10.38 -0.40 13.44
N SER A 343 11.37 -0.73 14.28
CA SER A 343 11.49 -2.06 14.89
C SER A 343 10.45 -2.24 16.01
N VAL A 344 9.93 -3.47 16.14
CA VAL A 344 9.00 -3.84 17.22
C VAL A 344 9.28 -5.26 17.73
N LEU A 345 9.23 -5.43 19.06
CA LEU A 345 9.04 -6.71 19.73
C LEU A 345 7.56 -6.82 20.10
N ALA A 346 6.82 -7.68 19.40
CA ALA A 346 5.39 -7.88 19.59
C ALA A 346 5.10 -9.14 20.41
N ILE A 347 4.00 -9.13 21.18
CA ILE A 347 3.51 -10.27 21.94
C ILE A 347 2.00 -10.40 21.69
N GLU A 348 1.56 -11.53 21.13
CA GLU A 348 0.17 -11.75 20.69
C GLU A 348 -0.60 -12.66 21.66
N PHE A 349 -1.36 -12.08 22.59
CA PHE A 349 -2.19 -12.80 23.56
C PHE A 349 -3.52 -13.24 22.92
N PHE A 350 -3.42 -14.12 21.92
CA PHE A 350 -4.53 -14.72 21.17
C PHE A 350 -4.87 -16.10 21.75
N PRO A 351 -6.05 -16.30 22.40
CA PRO A 351 -6.39 -17.57 23.05
C PRO A 351 -6.20 -18.81 22.16
N THR A 352 -5.48 -19.79 22.68
CA THR A 352 -4.97 -20.94 21.93
C THR A 352 -5.97 -22.09 21.84
N ASP A 353 -7.00 -22.12 22.70
CA ASP A 353 -7.94 -23.24 22.86
C ASP A 353 -8.53 -23.71 21.54
N LYS A 354 -8.95 -22.77 20.68
CA LYS A 354 -9.53 -23.04 19.37
C LYS A 354 -8.52 -23.64 18.38
N ILE A 355 -7.24 -23.33 18.52
CA ILE A 355 -6.14 -23.93 17.74
C ILE A 355 -5.88 -25.36 18.22
N ARG A 356 -6.01 -25.59 19.54
CA ARG A 356 -5.76 -26.86 20.25
C ARG A 356 -6.89 -27.89 20.12
N GLU A 357 -8.11 -27.48 19.78
CA GLU A 357 -9.21 -28.38 19.40
C GLU A 357 -8.84 -29.30 18.22
N VAL A 358 -7.99 -28.82 17.32
CA VAL A 358 -7.52 -29.57 16.14
C VAL A 358 -6.29 -30.40 16.50
N PRO A 359 -6.29 -31.73 16.26
CA PRO A 359 -5.14 -32.57 16.58
C PRO A 359 -3.84 -32.13 15.89
N GLN A 360 -2.74 -32.27 16.61
CA GLN A 360 -1.37 -31.95 16.19
C GLN A 360 -0.92 -32.62 14.88
N ASP A 361 -1.52 -33.77 14.52
CA ASP A 361 -1.27 -34.55 13.31
C ASP A 361 -2.40 -34.46 12.26
N ALA A 362 -3.48 -33.69 12.50
CA ALA A 362 -4.58 -33.47 11.56
C ALA A 362 -4.22 -32.55 10.38
N THR A 363 -3.12 -31.80 10.49
CA THR A 363 -2.56 -30.90 9.48
C THR A 363 -1.03 -30.99 9.50
N ALA A 364 -0.33 -30.57 8.44
CA ALA A 364 1.14 -30.48 8.49
C ALA A 364 1.64 -29.50 9.58
N TYR A 365 0.89 -28.43 9.85
CA TYR A 365 1.19 -27.44 10.89
C TYR A 365 1.31 -28.07 12.28
N ALA A 366 2.44 -27.84 12.94
CA ALA A 366 2.85 -28.51 14.17
C ALA A 366 2.97 -27.58 15.40
N ASN A 367 2.49 -26.33 15.33
CA ASN A 367 2.64 -25.30 16.38
C ASN A 367 1.34 -25.13 17.22
N ARG A 368 0.63 -26.23 17.49
CA ARG A 368 -0.65 -26.22 18.25
C ARG A 368 -0.42 -26.44 19.75
N GLY A 369 0.20 -25.47 20.42
CA GLY A 369 0.58 -25.58 21.84
C GLY A 369 -0.18 -24.66 22.80
N ASP A 370 0.13 -24.83 24.09
CA ASP A 370 -0.35 -23.96 25.17
C ASP A 370 0.66 -22.81 25.41
N TYR A 371 0.88 -22.04 24.37
CA TYR A 371 1.79 -20.89 24.35
C TYR A 371 1.33 -19.88 23.31
N TYR A 372 1.75 -18.65 23.48
CA TYR A 372 1.48 -17.51 22.62
C TYR A 372 2.74 -17.13 21.85
N ASP A 373 2.59 -16.56 20.66
CA ASP A 373 3.73 -16.15 19.85
C ASP A 373 4.26 -14.77 20.30
N ALA A 374 5.58 -14.69 20.43
CA ALA A 374 6.31 -13.45 20.71
C ALA A 374 7.23 -13.17 19.52
N MET A 375 6.84 -12.19 18.69
CA MET A 375 7.44 -11.91 17.39
C MET A 375 8.43 -10.75 17.49
N THR A 376 9.66 -10.97 17.04
CA THR A 376 10.57 -9.87 16.70
C THR A 376 10.32 -9.43 15.26
N SER A 377 10.32 -8.12 15.02
CA SER A 377 10.32 -7.51 13.69
C SER A 377 11.28 -6.33 13.70
N PHE A 378 12.52 -6.55 13.28
CA PHE A 378 13.51 -5.50 13.12
C PHE A 378 13.34 -4.81 11.77
N ALA A 379 13.46 -3.49 11.78
CA ALA A 379 13.51 -2.63 10.61
C ALA A 379 14.83 -1.83 10.62
N TRP A 380 15.48 -1.65 9.47
CA TRP A 380 16.68 -0.83 9.33
C TRP A 380 16.89 -0.37 7.87
N GLU A 381 17.78 0.59 7.66
CA GLU A 381 18.15 1.07 6.32
C GLU A 381 19.55 0.62 5.89
N ASN A 382 20.54 0.71 6.79
CA ASN A 382 21.95 0.48 6.45
C ASN A 382 22.29 -1.02 6.28
N PRO A 383 22.64 -1.50 5.07
CA PRO A 383 22.94 -2.92 4.83
C PRO A 383 24.16 -3.45 5.61
N ALA A 384 25.00 -2.59 6.20
CA ALA A 384 26.11 -3.02 7.05
C ALA A 384 25.66 -3.78 8.31
N TYR A 385 24.44 -3.52 8.80
CA TYR A 385 23.90 -4.17 10.01
C TYR A 385 23.27 -5.55 9.76
N ASP A 386 23.14 -6.01 8.51
CA ASP A 386 22.45 -7.25 8.12
C ASP A 386 22.89 -8.51 8.88
N SER A 387 24.19 -8.66 9.13
CA SER A 387 24.77 -9.82 9.83
C SER A 387 24.59 -9.71 11.34
N GLU A 388 24.76 -8.51 11.89
CA GLU A 388 24.59 -8.21 13.31
C GLU A 388 23.14 -8.38 13.74
N ILE A 389 22.19 -7.76 13.03
CA ILE A 389 20.75 -7.84 13.33
C ILE A 389 20.26 -9.29 13.27
N ARG A 390 20.75 -10.11 12.30
CA ARG A 390 20.45 -11.56 12.27
C ARG A 390 20.99 -12.30 13.51
N GLN A 391 22.22 -11.99 13.96
CA GLN A 391 22.79 -12.61 15.15
C GLN A 391 22.06 -12.17 16.43
N PHE A 392 21.74 -10.89 16.55
CA PHE A 392 20.98 -10.34 17.68
C PHE A 392 19.57 -10.91 17.74
N ASN A 393 18.85 -10.94 16.61
CA ASN A 393 17.51 -11.51 16.49
C ASN A 393 17.44 -12.97 16.99
N ARG A 394 18.34 -13.85 16.50
CA ARG A 394 18.43 -15.24 16.99
C ARG A 394 18.68 -15.31 18.49
N SER A 395 19.53 -14.43 19.02
CA SER A 395 19.88 -14.40 20.45
C SER A 395 18.72 -13.93 21.33
N LEU A 396 17.95 -12.93 20.87
CA LEU A 396 16.78 -12.40 21.54
C LEU A 396 15.61 -13.42 21.52
N CYS A 397 15.33 -14.01 20.36
CA CYS A 397 14.34 -15.09 20.22
C CYS A 397 14.69 -16.32 21.07
N LYS A 398 15.98 -16.64 21.20
CA LYS A 398 16.46 -17.69 22.12
C LYS A 398 16.21 -17.32 23.58
N ARG A 399 16.56 -16.10 24.01
CA ARG A 399 16.30 -15.58 25.38
C ARG A 399 14.81 -15.67 25.73
N ILE A 400 13.92 -15.26 24.84
CA ILE A 400 12.46 -15.33 25.04
C ILE A 400 12.04 -16.78 25.34
N ARG A 401 12.44 -17.72 24.47
CA ARG A 401 12.15 -19.16 24.66
C ARG A 401 12.75 -19.75 25.94
N GLU A 402 13.95 -19.34 26.33
CA GLU A 402 14.63 -19.88 27.53
C GLU A 402 14.14 -19.28 28.85
N THR A 403 13.47 -18.13 28.83
CA THR A 403 13.02 -17.42 30.06
C THR A 403 11.52 -17.46 30.29
N ASN A 404 10.73 -17.39 29.22
CA ASN A 404 9.26 -17.38 29.29
C ASN A 404 8.61 -18.45 28.38
N GLY A 405 9.39 -19.20 27.60
CA GLY A 405 8.88 -20.14 26.62
C GLY A 405 8.59 -21.54 27.16
N TYR A 406 7.87 -22.30 26.32
CA TYR A 406 7.50 -23.68 26.55
C TYR A 406 8.72 -24.60 26.60
N SER A 407 9.00 -25.15 27.79
CA SER A 407 10.13 -26.06 28.00
C SER A 407 9.85 -27.47 27.47
N ALA A 408 10.87 -28.06 26.84
CA ALA A 408 10.94 -29.48 26.51
C ALA A 408 10.54 -30.43 27.67
N THR A 409 10.85 -30.03 28.91
CA THR A 409 10.58 -30.83 30.12
C THR A 409 9.12 -30.75 30.59
N ALA A 410 8.30 -29.83 30.06
CA ALA A 410 6.88 -29.69 30.37
C ALA A 410 5.97 -30.70 29.62
N GLY A 411 6.56 -31.74 29.02
CA GLY A 411 5.83 -32.85 28.36
C GLY A 411 5.88 -32.87 26.83
N GLY A 412 6.57 -31.92 26.18
CA GLY A 412 6.58 -31.80 24.72
C GLY A 412 7.95 -31.45 24.14
N HIS A 413 8.70 -32.46 23.67
CA HIS A 413 9.81 -32.26 22.72
C HIS A 413 10.04 -33.49 21.83
N TRP A 414 8.94 -33.93 21.18
CA TRP A 414 8.87 -34.98 20.15
C TRP A 414 8.69 -36.43 20.57
N SER A 415 7.52 -36.71 21.14
CA SER A 415 6.77 -37.94 20.86
C SER A 415 5.37 -37.64 20.27
N LYS A 416 4.62 -36.67 20.84
CA LYS A 416 3.36 -36.11 20.28
C LYS A 416 3.12 -34.60 20.54
N GLY A 417 4.06 -33.87 21.15
CA GLY A 417 3.90 -32.44 21.50
C GLY A 417 3.98 -31.47 20.31
N PRO A 418 3.91 -30.15 20.57
CA PRO A 418 3.98 -29.06 19.58
C PRO A 418 5.39 -28.43 19.43
N VAL A 419 5.63 -27.59 18.39
CA VAL A 419 6.98 -27.03 18.07
C VAL A 419 7.45 -25.81 18.87
N GLY A 420 6.59 -24.84 19.19
CA GLY A 420 7.03 -23.57 19.79
C GLY A 420 7.82 -22.68 18.81
N VAL A 421 7.55 -22.81 17.52
CA VAL A 421 8.21 -22.13 16.39
C VAL A 421 7.19 -21.92 15.28
N TYR A 422 6.92 -20.67 14.92
CA TYR A 422 5.97 -20.36 13.83
C TYR A 422 6.69 -20.05 12.51
N ILE A 423 6.60 -20.99 11.57
CA ILE A 423 7.48 -21.05 10.40
C ILE A 423 7.36 -19.86 9.42
N ASN A 424 6.24 -19.11 9.44
CA ASN A 424 6.00 -17.93 8.61
C ASN A 424 6.84 -16.70 9.02
N ILE A 425 7.21 -16.58 10.29
CA ILE A 425 7.99 -15.45 10.81
C ILE A 425 9.47 -15.77 11.04
N GLU A 426 9.90 -17.01 10.77
CA GLU A 426 11.30 -17.40 10.81
C GLU A 426 12.06 -16.96 9.54
N ALA A 427 12.99 -16.01 9.71
CA ALA A 427 13.82 -15.50 8.63
C ALA A 427 15.05 -16.39 8.32
N ASP A 428 15.60 -17.09 9.32
CA ASP A 428 16.63 -18.10 9.12
C ASP A 428 15.98 -19.48 8.90
N SER A 429 16.65 -20.40 8.19
CA SER A 429 16.15 -21.77 8.05
C SER A 429 16.31 -22.52 9.37
N ILE A 430 15.19 -22.87 10.00
CA ILE A 430 15.13 -23.79 11.14
C ILE A 430 15.36 -25.24 10.68
N SER A 431 15.59 -26.17 11.61
CA SER A 431 15.72 -27.59 11.24
C SER A 431 14.35 -28.18 10.86
N PRO A 432 14.29 -29.19 9.98
CA PRO A 432 13.01 -29.81 9.59
C PRO A 432 12.29 -30.47 10.77
N LYS A 433 13.03 -30.86 11.82
CA LYS A 433 12.47 -31.42 13.05
C LYS A 433 11.81 -30.34 13.91
N ASP A 434 12.40 -29.15 13.96
CA ASP A 434 11.87 -28.03 14.74
C ASP A 434 10.74 -27.30 13.99
N ALA A 435 10.65 -27.47 12.67
CA ALA A 435 9.55 -26.97 11.83
C ALA A 435 8.27 -27.81 11.92
N TRP A 436 8.39 -29.15 11.94
CA TRP A 436 7.24 -30.07 11.79
C TRP A 436 7.20 -31.26 12.74
N GLY A 437 8.28 -31.57 13.45
CA GLY A 437 8.31 -32.59 14.50
C GLY A 437 7.76 -33.95 14.08
N VAL A 438 6.65 -34.40 14.70
CA VAL A 438 5.99 -35.67 14.34
C VAL A 438 5.52 -35.73 12.88
N ASN A 439 5.13 -34.59 12.30
CA ASN A 439 4.58 -34.51 10.95
C ASN A 439 5.67 -34.67 9.86
N LEU A 440 6.95 -34.51 10.22
CA LEU A 440 8.09 -34.57 9.29
C LEU A 440 8.17 -35.90 8.51
N HIS A 441 7.86 -37.04 9.13
CA HIS A 441 7.91 -38.35 8.45
C HIS A 441 6.93 -38.40 7.27
N ARG A 442 5.64 -38.11 7.55
CA ARG A 442 4.59 -38.09 6.54
C ARG A 442 4.89 -37.04 5.47
N LEU A 443 5.39 -35.86 5.85
CA LEU A 443 5.82 -34.83 4.90
C LEU A 443 6.92 -35.33 3.95
N ARG A 444 7.89 -36.11 4.42
CA ARG A 444 8.94 -36.71 3.57
C ARG A 444 8.41 -37.80 2.64
N GLU A 445 7.47 -38.63 3.09
CA GLU A 445 6.79 -39.61 2.24
C GLU A 445 5.99 -38.93 1.12
N LEU A 446 5.24 -37.88 1.47
CA LEU A 446 4.48 -37.09 0.50
C LEU A 446 5.38 -36.26 -0.42
N LYS A 447 6.54 -35.78 0.05
CA LYS A 447 7.55 -35.11 -0.77
C LYS A 447 8.08 -36.06 -1.84
N LYS A 448 8.43 -37.30 -1.46
CA LYS A 448 8.83 -38.39 -2.38
C LYS A 448 7.72 -38.77 -3.37
N LYS A 449 6.44 -38.52 -3.06
CA LYS A 449 5.26 -38.78 -3.91
C LYS A 449 4.95 -37.66 -4.91
N PHE A 450 5.02 -36.39 -4.49
CA PHE A 450 4.53 -35.24 -5.28
C PHE A 450 5.64 -34.33 -5.86
N ASP A 451 6.85 -34.36 -5.28
CA ASP A 451 8.03 -33.64 -5.79
C ASP A 451 9.31 -34.46 -5.47
N PRO A 452 9.49 -35.63 -6.12
CA PRO A 452 10.63 -36.53 -5.86
C PRO A 452 11.99 -35.92 -6.20
N ASN A 453 12.01 -34.89 -7.05
CA ASN A 453 13.23 -34.19 -7.46
C ASN A 453 13.56 -32.98 -6.55
N ASN A 454 12.76 -32.73 -5.50
CA ASN A 454 12.90 -31.61 -4.57
C ASN A 454 13.01 -30.24 -5.27
N VAL A 455 12.18 -30.01 -6.30
CA VAL A 455 12.10 -28.78 -7.07
C VAL A 455 11.66 -27.61 -6.19
N PHE A 456 10.65 -27.81 -5.36
CA PHE A 456 10.13 -26.80 -4.43
C PHE A 456 10.83 -26.92 -3.08
N ASN A 457 12.04 -26.36 -2.98
CA ASN A 457 12.93 -26.48 -1.81
C ASN A 457 13.15 -25.18 -1.01
N LYS A 458 12.59 -24.05 -1.45
CA LYS A 458 12.75 -22.73 -0.80
C LYS A 458 12.03 -22.65 0.55
N TRP A 459 12.40 -21.62 1.35
CA TRP A 459 11.93 -21.39 2.72
C TRP A 459 12.58 -22.37 3.70
N HIS A 460 11.86 -23.35 4.23
CA HIS A 460 12.41 -24.42 5.08
C HIS A 460 12.34 -25.76 4.33
N GLY A 461 13.43 -26.52 4.27
CA GLY A 461 13.48 -27.77 3.49
C GLY A 461 12.89 -28.99 4.19
N ILE A 462 12.02 -29.76 3.52
CA ILE A 462 11.46 -31.02 4.06
C ILE A 462 12.36 -32.24 3.80
N ALA A 463 13.11 -32.20 2.70
CA ALA A 463 13.88 -33.32 2.17
C ALA A 463 14.94 -33.86 3.16
N GLU A 464 15.48 -35.03 2.83
CA GLU A 464 16.62 -35.61 3.54
C GLU A 464 17.91 -35.14 2.87
N ASP A 465 18.88 -34.67 3.66
CA ASP A 465 20.21 -34.32 3.16
C ASP A 465 20.90 -35.58 2.62
N THR A 466 20.84 -35.76 1.30
CA THR A 466 21.47 -36.90 0.61
C THR A 466 22.97 -36.70 0.52
N ALA A 467 23.64 -36.87 1.65
CA ALA A 467 25.10 -37.00 1.73
C ALA A 467 25.54 -38.22 0.90
N GLY A 468 26.06 -38.00 -0.31
CA GLY A 468 26.72 -39.05 -1.10
C GLY A 468 26.22 -39.30 -2.53
N THR A 469 25.32 -38.49 -3.10
CA THR A 469 25.02 -38.55 -4.56
C THR A 469 25.31 -37.23 -5.26
N GLY A 470 26.56 -37.05 -5.69
CA GLY A 470 26.95 -35.89 -6.49
C GLY A 470 26.37 -35.95 -7.90
N LEU A 471 25.38 -35.11 -8.19
CA LEU A 471 24.96 -34.85 -9.56
C LEU A 471 26.10 -34.09 -10.28
N LEU A 472 26.73 -34.74 -11.26
CA LEU A 472 27.88 -34.18 -11.99
C LEU A 472 27.44 -33.02 -12.90
N ILE A 473 27.36 -31.81 -12.34
CA ILE A 473 27.25 -30.58 -13.12
C ILE A 473 28.56 -30.43 -13.93
N GLY A 474 28.48 -30.76 -15.22
CA GLY A 474 29.64 -30.84 -16.10
C GLY A 474 30.35 -29.50 -16.25
N LYS A 475 31.57 -29.40 -15.72
CA LYS A 475 32.53 -28.35 -16.10
C LYS A 475 32.90 -28.52 -17.57
N HIS A 476 32.15 -27.94 -18.51
CA HIS A 476 32.64 -27.41 -19.80
C HIS A 476 31.55 -26.70 -20.64
N ALA A 477 31.45 -25.38 -20.49
CA ALA A 477 30.95 -24.49 -21.54
C ALA A 477 31.70 -23.15 -21.42
N LYS A 478 32.68 -22.92 -22.31
CA LYS A 478 33.41 -21.64 -22.37
C LYS A 478 32.63 -20.64 -23.23
N ILE A 479 32.37 -19.45 -22.68
CA ILE A 479 32.13 -18.21 -23.44
C ILE A 479 33.12 -17.17 -22.87
N PRO A 480 33.81 -16.36 -23.70
CA PRO A 480 35.13 -15.85 -23.32
C PRO A 480 35.11 -14.50 -22.59
N ASN A 481 35.93 -14.40 -21.54
CA ASN A 481 36.46 -13.11 -21.09
C ASN A 481 37.63 -12.70 -21.98
N SER A 482 37.75 -11.39 -22.25
CA SER A 482 38.93 -10.80 -22.85
C SER A 482 39.29 -9.49 -22.15
N ILE A 483 40.51 -9.46 -21.57
CA ILE A 483 41.43 -8.30 -21.58
C ILE A 483 41.01 -7.09 -20.70
N THR A 484 41.76 -6.64 -19.69
CA THR A 484 43.07 -7.07 -19.10
C THR A 484 43.36 -6.30 -17.80
N VAL A 485 44.31 -6.82 -16.97
CA VAL A 485 45.29 -6.04 -16.15
C VAL A 485 44.73 -5.30 -14.90
N GLN A 486 45.42 -5.19 -13.75
CA GLN A 486 46.83 -5.50 -13.42
C GLN A 486 47.04 -6.30 -12.10
N GLU A 487 48.31 -6.70 -11.91
CA GLU A 487 49.02 -7.40 -10.83
C GLU A 487 48.75 -6.88 -9.38
N SER A 488 49.12 -7.58 -8.30
CA SER A 488 50.21 -8.57 -8.16
C SER A 488 49.95 -9.72 -7.16
N LEU A 489 50.74 -10.80 -7.31
CA LEU A 489 50.88 -11.93 -6.39
C LEU A 489 52.37 -12.21 -6.15
N SER A 490 52.72 -12.61 -4.92
CA SER A 490 53.98 -13.28 -4.54
C SER A 490 53.74 -13.94 -3.17
N HIS A 491 53.67 -15.27 -3.09
CA HIS A 491 54.80 -16.20 -2.90
C HIS A 491 55.33 -16.19 -1.44
N VAL A 492 55.68 -17.33 -0.81
CA VAL A 492 55.71 -18.73 -1.30
C VAL A 492 55.36 -19.71 -0.15
N ASP A 493 55.24 -20.99 -0.46
CA ASP A 493 54.96 -22.11 0.45
C ASP A 493 56.14 -22.50 1.38
N ASP A 494 56.01 -23.67 2.02
CA ASP A 494 56.98 -24.40 2.87
C ASP A 494 57.19 -23.83 4.30
N ASP A 495 57.41 -24.63 5.37
CA ASP A 495 57.86 -26.03 5.41
C ASP A 495 57.29 -26.83 6.63
N GLU A 496 57.59 -28.13 6.72
CA GLU A 496 57.14 -29.06 7.79
C GLU A 496 57.90 -28.89 9.14
N GLU A 497 57.24 -29.22 10.27
CA GLU A 497 57.61 -30.36 11.16
C GLU A 497 56.74 -30.42 12.44
N SER A 498 56.96 -31.41 13.32
CA SER A 498 55.89 -31.97 14.16
C SER A 498 56.22 -32.30 15.64
N LEU A 499 55.14 -32.38 16.42
CA LEU A 499 54.92 -33.30 17.55
C LEU A 499 55.61 -33.10 18.93
N LEU A 500 54.86 -33.58 19.94
CA LEU A 500 55.22 -33.88 21.34
C LEU A 500 55.55 -32.72 22.29
N GLY A 501 54.97 -32.75 23.49
CA GLY A 501 55.14 -31.70 24.51
C GLY A 501 54.08 -31.76 25.62
N HIS A 502 54.07 -32.86 26.38
CA HIS A 502 53.18 -33.14 27.51
C HIS A 502 52.77 -31.91 28.37
N HIS A 503 51.45 -31.69 28.63
CA HIS A 503 50.68 -32.23 29.80
C HIS A 503 51.04 -31.38 31.07
N ARG A 504 50.19 -31.06 32.06
CA ARG A 504 49.54 -31.96 33.05
C ARG A 504 48.98 -31.08 34.29
N GLU A 505 48.38 -31.58 35.39
CA GLU A 505 47.33 -30.96 36.31
C GLU A 505 47.61 -30.77 37.87
N THR A 506 46.61 -30.30 38.66
CA THR A 506 46.06 -30.78 39.99
C THR A 506 45.35 -29.60 40.70
N GLY A 507 44.31 -29.76 41.53
CA GLY A 507 43.58 -30.89 42.16
C GLY A 507 42.74 -30.24 43.30
N ASP A 508 41.59 -30.71 43.80
CA ASP A 508 40.84 -31.99 43.75
C ASP A 508 39.31 -31.67 43.63
N GLY A 509 38.35 -32.59 43.38
CA GLY A 509 38.44 -33.99 42.99
C GLY A 509 37.07 -34.72 42.89
N MET A 510 36.84 -35.39 41.74
CA MET A 510 36.05 -36.63 41.48
C MET A 510 34.52 -36.70 41.76
N PRO A 511 33.73 -37.60 41.07
CA PRO A 511 33.99 -38.52 39.92
C PRO A 511 33.21 -38.14 38.62
N VAL A 512 33.30 -38.71 37.39
CA VAL A 512 33.96 -39.90 36.74
C VAL A 512 33.12 -41.20 36.67
N LEU A 513 32.79 -41.86 35.52
CA LEU A 513 32.83 -41.55 34.06
C LEU A 513 32.02 -42.58 33.20
N ALA A 514 31.46 -42.17 32.04
CA ALA A 514 30.88 -43.03 30.95
C ALA A 514 31.93 -43.86 30.17
N PRO A 515 31.64 -44.62 29.06
CA PRO A 515 31.70 -44.07 27.68
C PRO A 515 31.01 -44.90 26.52
N TRP A 516 31.59 -44.81 25.31
CA TRP A 516 31.18 -45.04 23.91
C TRP A 516 31.05 -46.48 23.32
N ALA A 517 30.23 -46.58 22.25
CA ALA A 517 30.43 -47.09 20.85
C ALA A 517 31.24 -48.41 20.54
N SER A 518 31.06 -49.16 19.43
CA SER A 518 30.56 -48.86 18.06
C SER A 518 30.24 -50.12 17.19
N MET A 519 29.89 -49.93 15.91
CA MET A 519 29.82 -50.88 14.75
C MET A 519 28.56 -51.73 14.42
N MET A 520 28.45 -52.05 13.11
CA MET A 520 27.42 -52.80 12.33
C MET A 520 27.72 -54.33 12.32
N PRO A 521 26.88 -55.30 11.79
CA PRO A 521 25.89 -55.14 10.70
C PRO A 521 24.60 -56.03 10.63
N VAL A 522 23.63 -55.58 9.80
CA VAL A 522 22.78 -56.34 8.84
C VAL A 522 21.62 -57.29 9.29
N THR A 523 20.50 -57.21 8.54
CA THR A 523 19.31 -58.11 8.38
C THR A 523 18.16 -58.23 9.43
N LEU A 524 17.01 -57.64 9.03
CA LEU A 524 15.65 -58.23 8.88
C LEU A 524 14.80 -58.78 10.07
N ARG A 525 13.49 -58.44 9.96
CA ARG A 525 12.26 -59.08 10.50
C ARG A 525 11.84 -58.86 11.97
N ASP A 526 10.91 -57.92 12.13
CA ASP A 526 9.50 -58.17 12.52
C ASP A 526 9.23 -59.06 13.76
N LYS A 527 8.94 -58.41 14.91
CA LYS A 527 7.71 -58.64 15.69
C LYS A 527 7.44 -57.55 16.75
N ARG A 528 6.36 -57.75 17.53
CA ARG A 528 5.69 -56.77 18.41
C ARG A 528 6.08 -56.91 19.90
N THR A 529 5.45 -56.04 20.71
CA THR A 529 5.09 -56.16 22.15
C THR A 529 6.15 -55.96 23.25
N GLU A 530 5.88 -54.93 24.06
CA GLU A 530 5.87 -54.88 25.55
C GLU A 530 7.18 -54.68 26.37
N ASP A 531 7.17 -53.51 27.05
CA ASP A 531 7.52 -53.23 28.45
C ASP A 531 8.95 -53.15 29.05
N ALA A 532 9.04 -52.21 30.01
CA ALA A 532 9.92 -52.14 31.20
C ALA A 532 11.46 -51.88 31.08
N ALA A 533 11.81 -50.58 31.11
CA ALA A 533 12.64 -49.91 32.14
C ALA A 533 14.04 -50.43 32.61
N GLN A 534 15.01 -49.49 32.72
CA GLN A 534 16.23 -49.50 33.58
C GLN A 534 17.38 -50.48 33.18
N VAL A 535 18.70 -50.29 33.43
CA VAL A 535 19.53 -49.20 34.02
C VAL A 535 21.05 -49.41 33.72
N TYR A 536 21.82 -48.32 33.41
CA TYR A 536 23.32 -48.16 33.50
C TYR A 536 24.25 -49.09 32.66
N ASP A 537 25.58 -48.89 32.48
CA ASP A 537 26.53 -47.73 32.40
C ASP A 537 27.99 -48.24 32.14
N MET A 538 29.01 -47.36 32.15
CA MET A 538 30.44 -47.52 32.57
C MET A 538 31.59 -47.74 31.55
N SER A 539 32.81 -47.34 31.99
CA SER A 539 34.18 -47.73 31.53
C SER A 539 35.16 -46.76 30.80
N TYR A 540 35.23 -45.49 31.23
CA TYR A 540 36.42 -44.88 31.87
C TYR A 540 37.68 -44.34 31.08
N LEU A 541 38.12 -43.14 31.54
CA LEU A 541 39.51 -42.62 31.78
C LEU A 541 40.46 -42.18 30.62
N SER A 542 41.54 -41.37 30.80
CA SER A 542 41.98 -40.23 31.71
C SER A 542 43.49 -39.85 31.45
N VAL A 543 44.36 -39.08 32.18
CA VAL A 543 44.45 -38.21 33.41
C VAL A 543 45.83 -37.46 33.42
N SER A 544 46.04 -36.35 34.17
CA SER A 544 46.99 -36.20 35.33
C SER A 544 47.84 -34.90 35.51
N LEU A 545 48.75 -34.84 36.55
CA LEU A 545 49.65 -33.77 37.19
C LEU A 545 50.93 -33.17 36.47
N ALA A 546 51.41 -31.88 36.39
CA ALA A 546 51.15 -30.45 36.83
C ALA A 546 51.75 -29.39 35.79
N TRP A 547 51.93 -28.03 35.90
CA TRP A 547 52.10 -26.99 36.98
C TRP A 547 51.93 -25.48 36.50
N ASN A 548 52.27 -24.42 37.29
CA ASN A 548 52.06 -22.94 37.02
C ASN A 548 53.05 -21.97 37.79
N LYS A 549 53.39 -20.72 37.34
CA LYS A 549 54.22 -19.71 38.11
C LYS A 549 54.15 -18.18 37.74
N ARG A 550 54.74 -17.32 38.58
CA ARG A 550 54.41 -15.87 38.86
C ARG A 550 55.37 -14.75 38.33
N ARG A 551 54.80 -13.54 38.10
CA ARG A 551 55.26 -12.12 38.41
C ARG A 551 56.61 -11.53 37.90
N SER A 552 56.55 -10.34 37.27
CA SER A 552 57.21 -9.06 37.70
C SER A 552 56.63 -7.81 36.95
N ARG A 553 56.39 -6.63 37.58
CA ARG A 553 57.13 -5.31 37.51
C ARG A 553 57.34 -4.71 36.08
N ARG A 554 57.28 -3.39 35.78
CA ARG A 554 57.50 -2.15 36.59
C ARG A 554 57.00 -0.81 35.92
N TRP A 555 56.23 0.02 36.65
CA TRP A 555 56.26 1.52 36.76
C TRP A 555 56.22 2.56 35.58
N LYS A 556 55.39 3.61 35.79
CA LYS A 556 55.56 5.09 35.53
C LYS A 556 55.31 5.72 34.13
N MET A 557 54.19 6.45 33.99
CA MET A 557 54.06 7.95 33.98
C MET A 557 52.54 8.29 34.06
N LEU A 558 51.96 9.27 34.78
CA LEU A 558 52.31 10.61 35.31
C LEU A 558 51.78 11.79 34.44
N LYS A 559 50.53 12.22 34.72
CA LYS A 559 50.13 13.64 34.85
C LYS A 559 48.92 13.75 35.79
N ALA A 560 48.72 14.91 36.42
CA ALA A 560 47.75 15.12 37.49
C ALA A 560 47.21 16.57 37.54
N GLY A 561 46.07 16.73 38.19
CA GLY A 561 45.38 17.99 38.53
C GLY A 561 44.10 17.60 39.27
N VAL A 562 44.08 17.51 40.61
CA VAL A 562 43.97 18.63 41.57
C VAL A 562 42.65 19.39 41.35
N LEU A 563 41.52 19.11 42.02
CA LEU A 563 41.17 18.80 43.44
C LEU A 563 40.90 20.05 44.28
N TRP A 564 39.63 20.21 44.72
CA TRP A 564 39.07 20.89 45.91
C TRP A 564 37.52 20.74 45.80
N GLY A 565 36.69 20.71 46.86
CA GLY A 565 36.94 20.61 48.30
C GLY A 565 35.69 21.02 49.12
N PHE A 566 35.35 20.27 50.17
CA PHE A 566 34.23 20.46 51.15
C PHE A 566 32.78 20.26 50.61
N VAL A 567 31.77 19.65 51.29
CA VAL A 567 31.49 19.11 52.66
C VAL A 567 30.60 20.00 53.56
N SER A 568 29.62 19.36 54.24
CA SER A 568 28.75 19.81 55.36
C SER A 568 27.52 20.71 55.05
N ASN A 569 26.45 20.76 55.87
CA ASN A 569 25.68 19.68 56.56
C ASN A 569 24.33 20.23 57.11
N ALA A 570 23.38 19.34 57.40
CA ALA A 570 22.36 19.41 58.49
C ALA A 570 21.20 20.46 58.55
N GLU A 571 20.00 19.92 58.85
CA GLU A 571 18.98 20.35 59.84
C GLU A 571 17.93 21.48 59.60
N GLY A 572 16.72 21.21 60.13
CA GLY A 572 15.68 22.19 60.53
C GLY A 572 14.46 22.39 59.60
N SER A 573 13.21 22.53 60.08
CA SER A 573 12.32 21.59 60.82
C SER A 573 10.99 22.29 61.22
N THR A 574 9.88 21.53 61.38
CA THR A 574 8.61 21.87 62.11
C THR A 574 7.70 23.02 61.61
N GLY A 575 6.38 22.88 61.79
CA GLY A 575 5.37 23.91 61.51
C GLY A 575 3.93 23.42 61.33
N ASP A 576 3.30 22.90 62.39
CA ASP A 576 1.95 22.29 62.39
C ASP A 576 0.76 23.27 62.57
N PHE A 577 -0.46 22.86 62.18
CA PHE A 577 -1.79 23.03 62.84
C PHE A 577 -2.84 22.28 61.94
N VAL A 578 -3.56 21.21 62.34
CA VAL A 578 -4.68 21.06 63.32
C VAL A 578 -5.98 21.73 62.85
N GLU A 579 -7.22 21.20 62.97
CA GLU A 579 -7.84 19.86 63.15
C GLU A 579 -9.41 20.05 63.10
N VAL A 580 -10.24 19.01 63.31
CA VAL A 580 -11.68 19.01 63.74
C VAL A 580 -12.76 19.40 62.67
N GLU A 581 -13.99 18.83 62.60
CA GLU A 581 -14.57 17.49 62.88
C GLU A 581 -16.07 17.41 62.41
N CYS A 582 -16.71 16.22 62.51
CA CYS A 582 -18.13 15.94 62.84
C CYS A 582 -19.34 16.15 61.85
N ASN A 583 -19.82 15.02 61.31
CA ASN A 583 -21.12 14.32 61.60
C ASN A 583 -22.54 14.97 61.44
N GLY A 584 -23.51 14.12 61.00
CA GLY A 584 -24.99 14.27 61.16
C GLY A 584 -25.80 14.08 59.86
N ILE A 585 -26.46 12.94 59.53
CA ILE A 585 -27.55 12.13 60.13
C ILE A 585 -29.00 12.55 59.70
N ALA A 586 -29.73 11.55 59.18
CA ALA A 586 -31.02 11.52 58.46
C ALA A 586 -32.32 12.01 59.18
N ILE A 587 -33.48 12.01 58.47
CA ILE A 587 -34.82 11.56 58.98
C ILE A 587 -35.99 11.43 57.93
N LEU A 588 -36.43 10.18 57.69
CA LEU A 588 -37.80 9.58 57.58
C LEU A 588 -39.03 10.04 56.70
N LYS A 589 -39.82 8.99 56.34
CA LYS A 589 -41.26 8.85 55.91
C LYS A 589 -41.60 9.12 54.42
N ARG A 590 -42.18 8.17 53.64
CA ARG A 590 -43.50 7.44 53.67
C ARG A 590 -44.71 8.35 53.38
N VAL A 591 -45.61 8.03 52.44
CA VAL A 591 -46.75 7.06 52.51
C VAL A 591 -47.25 6.80 51.05
N SER A 592 -47.05 5.63 50.42
CA SER A 592 -47.93 4.43 50.27
C SER A 592 -49.28 4.56 49.52
N GLY A 593 -49.53 3.72 48.50
CA GLY A 593 -50.85 3.51 47.86
C GLY A 593 -50.84 2.50 46.69
N ILE A 594 -51.68 1.46 46.75
CA ILE A 594 -51.86 0.29 45.84
C ILE A 594 -53.15 -0.47 46.29
N PRO A 595 -53.71 -1.52 45.62
CA PRO A 595 -53.30 -2.29 44.41
C PRO A 595 -54.43 -2.57 43.37
N CYS A 596 -54.20 -3.53 42.44
CA CYS A 596 -55.21 -4.42 41.78
C CYS A 596 -56.14 -3.82 40.67
N LEU A 597 -56.78 -4.59 39.75
CA LEU A 597 -56.80 -6.06 39.44
C LEU A 597 -57.34 -6.33 38.00
N SER A 598 -56.97 -7.47 37.37
CA SER A 598 -57.76 -8.27 36.36
C SER A 598 -58.15 -7.61 35.00
N SER A 599 -58.60 -8.31 33.93
CA SER A 599 -58.37 -9.67 33.36
C SER A 599 -59.13 -9.79 32.00
N GLY A 600 -58.71 -10.63 31.04
CA GLY A 600 -59.53 -10.95 29.84
C GLY A 600 -58.84 -11.85 28.80
N VAL A 601 -59.59 -12.78 28.15
CA VAL A 601 -59.03 -13.89 27.33
C VAL A 601 -59.96 -14.33 26.17
N MET A 602 -59.41 -14.43 24.95
CA MET A 602 -59.82 -15.19 23.73
C MET A 602 -61.22 -15.04 23.06
N GLY A 603 -61.25 -15.37 21.76
CA GLY A 603 -62.40 -15.45 20.82
C GLY A 603 -62.08 -14.69 19.51
N VAL A 604 -61.73 -15.26 18.34
CA VAL A 604 -62.03 -16.52 17.60
C VAL A 604 -63.35 -16.50 16.81
N GLU A 605 -63.26 -16.17 15.51
CA GLU A 605 -64.05 -16.61 14.33
C GLU A 605 -63.55 -15.80 13.09
N GLY A 606 -63.70 -16.18 11.81
CA GLY A 606 -64.32 -17.35 11.17
C GLY A 606 -63.81 -17.51 9.70
N ARG A 607 -64.34 -18.49 8.93
CA ARG A 607 -63.97 -18.79 7.51
C ARG A 607 -65.08 -18.27 6.55
N ALA A 608 -65.10 -18.42 5.21
CA ALA A 608 -64.39 -19.22 4.19
C ALA A 608 -64.60 -18.60 2.77
N ILE A 609 -64.50 -19.41 1.69
CA ILE A 609 -64.94 -19.18 0.27
C ILE A 609 -63.95 -18.34 -0.58
N ASP A 610 -63.48 -18.74 -1.78
CA ASP A 610 -63.69 -19.97 -2.59
C ASP A 610 -62.44 -20.41 -3.40
N GLN A 611 -62.56 -21.53 -4.14
CA GLN A 611 -61.59 -22.10 -5.11
C GLN A 611 -61.99 -21.73 -6.56
N GLY A 612 -61.22 -21.93 -7.65
CA GLY A 612 -59.87 -22.47 -7.89
C GLY A 612 -59.76 -23.07 -9.33
N VAL A 613 -58.56 -23.50 -9.78
CA VAL A 613 -58.31 -24.37 -10.97
C VAL A 613 -58.61 -23.73 -12.36
N GLY A 614 -57.91 -23.98 -13.48
CA GLY A 614 -56.75 -24.82 -13.80
C GLY A 614 -56.23 -24.60 -15.25
N ARG A 615 -55.40 -25.54 -15.77
CA ARG A 615 -54.71 -25.48 -17.10
C ARG A 615 -55.65 -25.70 -18.31
N TRP A 616 -55.16 -25.48 -19.54
CA TRP A 616 -54.83 -26.53 -20.55
C TRP A 616 -54.16 -25.89 -21.80
N ASP A 617 -53.70 -26.72 -22.76
CA ASP A 617 -52.60 -26.41 -23.69
C ASP A 617 -52.97 -26.31 -25.21
N ASP A 618 -51.95 -25.94 -26.01
CA ASP A 618 -51.59 -26.48 -27.35
C ASP A 618 -51.90 -25.80 -28.72
N GLU A 619 -50.91 -26.01 -29.62
CA GLU A 619 -50.84 -25.90 -31.11
C GLU A 619 -51.22 -24.59 -31.88
N ALA A 620 -50.84 -24.35 -33.15
CA ALA A 620 -49.60 -24.57 -33.94
C ALA A 620 -49.77 -23.99 -35.39
N HIS A 621 -48.68 -23.90 -36.20
CA HIS A 621 -48.58 -23.59 -37.67
C HIS A 621 -48.26 -22.14 -38.10
N ARG A 622 -47.54 -21.85 -39.21
CA ARG A 622 -46.49 -22.55 -40.02
C ARG A 622 -45.79 -21.53 -40.98
N ILE A 623 -44.46 -21.66 -41.18
CA ILE A 623 -43.67 -21.68 -42.46
C ILE A 623 -44.12 -20.76 -43.65
N PRO A 624 -43.24 -19.99 -44.36
CA PRO A 624 -41.90 -20.41 -44.83
C PRO A 624 -40.75 -19.37 -44.83
N SER A 625 -39.54 -19.85 -45.16
CA SER A 625 -38.40 -19.06 -45.72
C SER A 625 -38.27 -19.29 -47.24
N PRO A 626 -37.42 -18.53 -47.97
CA PRO A 626 -36.26 -19.22 -48.56
C PRO A 626 -34.97 -18.40 -48.72
N ARG A 627 -33.84 -19.13 -48.87
CA ARG A 627 -32.49 -18.62 -49.22
C ARG A 627 -32.31 -18.42 -50.74
N ARG A 628 -31.50 -17.43 -51.15
CA ARG A 628 -30.57 -17.43 -52.33
C ARG A 628 -29.61 -16.23 -52.18
N LYS A 629 -28.28 -16.38 -52.09
CA LYS A 629 -27.26 -16.82 -53.08
C LYS A 629 -26.79 -15.74 -54.08
N SER A 630 -25.72 -15.03 -53.66
CA SER A 630 -24.42 -14.88 -54.37
C SER A 630 -24.29 -14.14 -55.71
N LYS A 631 -23.10 -13.52 -55.88
CA LYS A 631 -22.42 -13.02 -57.10
C LYS A 631 -22.87 -11.66 -57.66
N VAL A 632 -22.02 -10.86 -58.36
CA VAL A 632 -20.55 -10.59 -58.25
C VAL A 632 -20.18 -9.45 -59.24
N MET A 633 -19.02 -8.79 -59.05
CA MET A 633 -18.29 -7.91 -60.02
C MET A 633 -18.83 -6.50 -60.36
N ASN A 634 -17.90 -5.52 -60.27
CA ASN A 634 -17.57 -4.47 -61.27
C ASN A 634 -18.59 -3.39 -61.70
N SER A 635 -18.20 -2.22 -62.22
CA SER A 635 -16.95 -1.40 -62.10
C SER A 635 -17.09 -0.06 -62.85
N CYS A 636 -16.36 0.97 -62.42
CA CYS A 636 -15.76 2.07 -63.22
C CYS A 636 -16.51 2.70 -64.43
N SER A 637 -16.86 3.99 -64.30
CA SER A 637 -16.62 5.09 -65.28
C SER A 637 -16.71 6.43 -64.51
N ARG A 638 -15.80 7.43 -64.61
CA ARG A 638 -15.25 8.21 -65.75
C ARG A 638 -16.29 9.21 -66.35
N VAL A 639 -15.97 10.46 -66.72
CA VAL A 639 -14.81 11.37 -66.49
C VAL A 639 -15.18 12.81 -66.93
N GLY A 640 -14.54 13.86 -66.40
CA GLY A 640 -14.34 15.16 -67.10
C GLY A 640 -15.31 16.33 -66.82
N PHE A 641 -14.99 17.60 -67.15
CA PHE A 641 -13.69 18.15 -67.61
C PHE A 641 -13.61 19.70 -67.42
N SER A 642 -12.48 20.21 -66.89
CA SER A 642 -11.83 21.55 -67.04
C SER A 642 -12.59 22.91 -67.09
N ALA A 643 -12.03 23.93 -66.40
CA ALA A 643 -11.40 25.13 -67.02
C ALA A 643 -10.69 26.03 -65.97
N SER A 644 -9.76 26.90 -66.41
CA SER A 644 -8.97 27.86 -65.58
C SER A 644 -9.13 29.31 -66.11
N PRO A 645 -8.57 30.39 -65.47
CA PRO A 645 -7.19 30.79 -65.81
C PRO A 645 -6.37 31.63 -64.76
N MET A 646 -5.03 31.63 -64.91
CA MET A 646 -4.04 32.74 -64.72
C MET A 646 -3.89 33.48 -63.35
N CYS A 647 -2.75 34.13 -63.03
CA CYS A 647 -1.31 33.91 -63.30
C CYS A 647 -0.45 34.97 -62.54
N LEU A 648 0.73 34.60 -62.02
CA LEU A 648 2.04 35.21 -62.39
C LEU A 648 3.25 34.53 -61.71
N PHE A 649 4.45 34.79 -62.23
CA PHE A 649 5.75 34.11 -62.01
C PHE A 649 6.70 34.93 -61.10
N PRO A 650 7.92 34.44 -60.73
CA PRO A 650 8.63 33.19 -61.10
C PRO A 650 9.01 32.35 -59.83
N PHE A 651 10.04 31.47 -59.70
CA PHE A 651 11.15 30.86 -60.48
C PHE A 651 11.58 29.55 -59.72
N TYR A 652 12.30 28.52 -60.20
CA TYR A 652 12.79 28.16 -61.55
C TYR A 652 13.02 26.61 -61.71
N ALA A 653 14.21 26.20 -62.15
CA ALA A 653 14.67 24.90 -62.68
C ALA A 653 15.89 24.34 -61.89
N CYS A 654 16.36 23.08 -61.95
CA CYS A 654 16.00 21.77 -62.58
C CYS A 654 16.88 20.67 -61.89
N TRP A 655 16.88 19.33 -62.16
CA TRP A 655 16.51 18.52 -63.33
C TRP A 655 16.20 17.03 -62.95
N LEU A 656 16.08 16.16 -63.97
CA LEU A 656 15.75 14.71 -63.99
C LEU A 656 16.69 13.79 -63.13
N GLY A 657 16.37 12.51 -62.79
CA GLY A 657 15.14 11.73 -62.97
C GLY A 657 15.32 10.18 -62.79
N THR A 658 14.26 9.49 -62.34
CA THR A 658 13.96 8.02 -62.41
C THR A 658 15.02 6.95 -62.06
N VAL A 659 14.87 6.28 -60.91
CA VAL A 659 15.27 4.86 -60.67
C VAL A 659 14.20 4.15 -59.81
N ASN A 660 14.09 2.82 -59.94
CA ASN A 660 13.09 1.94 -59.31
C ASN A 660 13.26 1.77 -57.77
N PRO A 661 12.20 1.91 -56.94
CA PRO A 661 12.27 1.68 -55.48
C PRO A 661 12.70 0.27 -55.03
N SER A 662 12.49 -0.77 -55.84
CA SER A 662 12.68 -2.18 -55.44
C SER A 662 14.13 -2.60 -55.11
N ILE A 663 15.12 -1.72 -55.31
CA ILE A 663 16.56 -2.04 -55.16
C ILE A 663 17.23 -1.26 -54.01
N LEU A 664 16.61 -0.19 -53.48
CA LEU A 664 17.19 0.63 -52.40
C LEU A 664 16.91 0.10 -50.98
N LEU A 665 16.12 -0.96 -50.84
CA LEU A 665 15.74 -1.55 -49.54
C LEU A 665 16.59 -2.76 -49.12
N ASN A 666 17.66 -3.10 -49.85
CA ASN A 666 18.47 -4.30 -49.60
C ASN A 666 20.00 -4.04 -49.53
N LEU A 667 20.39 -2.78 -49.32
CA LEU A 667 21.80 -2.36 -49.15
C LEU A 667 22.04 -1.46 -47.92
N ALA A 668 21.04 -1.28 -47.06
CA ALA A 668 21.14 -0.50 -45.82
C ALA A 668 21.56 -1.32 -44.58
N GLU A 669 21.52 -2.66 -44.64
CA GLU A 669 21.69 -3.56 -43.48
C GLU A 669 23.12 -4.03 -43.20
N LYS A 670 24.14 -3.60 -43.95
CA LYS A 670 25.52 -4.15 -43.83
C LYS A 670 26.66 -3.13 -43.72
N SER A 671 26.40 -1.86 -43.40
CA SER A 671 27.44 -0.83 -43.35
C SER A 671 27.23 0.31 -42.32
N ARG A 672 26.55 0.05 -41.19
CA ARG A 672 26.47 0.99 -40.05
C ARG A 672 26.78 0.37 -38.68
N GLY A 673 27.82 -0.44 -38.63
CA GLY A 673 28.54 -0.65 -37.37
C GLY A 673 29.46 0.55 -37.10
N TRP A 674 28.93 1.62 -36.49
CA TRP A 674 29.68 2.70 -35.84
C TRP A 674 28.76 3.32 -34.76
N SER A 675 29.26 3.48 -33.55
CA SER A 675 28.43 3.74 -32.36
C SER A 675 27.83 5.15 -32.35
N TYR A 676 26.54 5.27 -32.70
CA TYR A 676 25.74 6.37 -32.20
C TYR A 676 25.44 6.12 -30.72
N ILE A 677 26.33 6.61 -29.86
CA ILE A 677 25.94 7.00 -28.50
C ILE A 677 24.91 8.10 -28.69
N THR A 678 23.63 7.77 -28.50
CA THR A 678 22.60 8.78 -28.37
C THR A 678 22.89 9.54 -27.09
N TYR A 679 23.58 10.69 -27.22
CA TYR A 679 23.58 11.70 -26.18
C TYR A 679 22.13 12.15 -26.01
N ILE A 680 21.41 11.48 -25.11
CA ILE A 680 20.42 12.15 -24.28
C ILE A 680 21.25 13.19 -23.54
N SER A 681 21.21 14.42 -24.05
CA SER A 681 21.65 15.57 -23.28
C SER A 681 20.72 15.63 -22.08
N THR A 682 21.15 15.06 -20.96
CA THR A 682 20.51 15.24 -19.66
C THR A 682 20.54 16.73 -19.36
N MET A 683 19.48 17.44 -19.76
CA MET A 683 19.27 18.82 -19.37
C MET A 683 19.34 18.88 -17.85
N ALA A 684 19.99 19.91 -17.31
CA ALA A 684 20.05 20.08 -15.88
C ALA A 684 18.61 20.13 -15.33
N PRO A 685 18.30 19.40 -14.23
CA PRO A 685 16.95 19.39 -13.68
C PRO A 685 16.53 20.80 -13.28
N ILE A 686 15.33 21.19 -13.72
CA ILE A 686 14.82 22.55 -13.70
C ILE A 686 14.78 23.06 -12.26
N GLY A 687 15.35 24.24 -12.02
CA GLY A 687 15.38 24.84 -10.70
C GLY A 687 13.97 25.22 -10.24
N VAL A 688 13.43 24.53 -9.25
CA VAL A 688 12.07 24.76 -8.73
C VAL A 688 12.08 25.24 -7.28
N ALA A 689 11.09 26.06 -6.92
CA ALA A 689 10.80 26.38 -5.51
C ALA A 689 9.36 26.06 -5.13
N LEU A 690 9.17 25.59 -3.89
CA LEU A 690 7.85 25.32 -3.31
C LEU A 690 7.39 26.52 -2.47
N ILE A 691 6.29 27.15 -2.88
CA ILE A 691 5.74 28.37 -2.28
C ILE A 691 4.51 27.97 -1.46
N GLY A 692 4.76 27.63 -0.19
CA GLY A 692 3.75 27.16 0.77
C GLY A 692 4.30 26.09 1.72
N GLY A 693 3.90 26.16 2.99
CA GLY A 693 4.23 25.17 4.03
C GLY A 693 3.01 24.69 4.83
N GLY A 694 1.83 24.69 4.20
CA GLY A 694 0.59 24.13 4.75
C GLY A 694 0.49 22.61 4.55
N LEU A 695 -0.57 21.99 5.09
CA LEU A 695 -0.76 20.52 5.06
C LEU A 695 -0.62 19.93 3.65
N PHE A 696 -1.30 20.47 2.65
CA PHE A 696 -1.27 19.93 1.28
C PHE A 696 0.09 20.11 0.59
N ALA A 697 0.78 21.23 0.83
CA ALA A 697 2.14 21.45 0.34
C ALA A 697 3.11 20.39 0.90
N LYS A 698 3.01 20.08 2.20
CA LYS A 698 3.81 19.06 2.89
C LYS A 698 3.45 17.63 2.51
N GLN A 699 2.15 17.30 2.39
CA GLN A 699 1.66 15.93 2.22
C GLN A 699 1.55 15.48 0.76
N ALA A 700 1.45 16.40 -0.21
CA ALA A 700 1.25 16.06 -1.63
C ALA A 700 2.34 16.65 -2.53
N HIS A 701 2.51 17.98 -2.57
CA HIS A 701 3.44 18.64 -3.49
C HIS A 701 4.91 18.35 -3.18
N MET A 702 5.32 18.38 -1.91
CA MET A 702 6.71 18.09 -1.53
C MET A 702 7.11 16.65 -1.95
N PRO A 703 6.36 15.57 -1.62
CA PRO A 703 6.61 14.23 -2.18
C PRO A 703 6.61 14.15 -3.71
N ALA A 704 5.72 14.89 -4.40
CA ALA A 704 5.66 14.90 -5.86
C ALA A 704 6.92 15.52 -6.49
N ILE A 705 7.42 16.64 -5.94
CA ILE A 705 8.69 17.25 -6.37
C ILE A 705 9.88 16.31 -6.11
N MET A 706 9.87 15.57 -5.00
CA MET A 706 10.92 14.58 -4.71
C MET A 706 10.94 13.39 -5.68
N LYS A 707 9.80 13.07 -6.33
CA LYS A 707 9.70 12.03 -7.36
C LYS A 707 9.96 12.53 -8.79
N ALA A 708 9.75 13.82 -9.07
CA ALA A 708 9.98 14.39 -10.40
C ALA A 708 11.48 14.60 -10.66
N ASP A 709 12.14 13.66 -11.34
CA ASP A 709 13.59 13.74 -11.64
C ASP A 709 13.98 14.96 -12.48
N ASN A 710 13.05 15.47 -13.30
CA ASN A 710 13.25 16.68 -14.11
C ASN A 710 13.23 17.99 -13.29
N LEU A 711 12.94 17.95 -11.98
CA LEU A 711 12.95 19.10 -11.09
C LEU A 711 14.07 19.00 -10.04
N ALA A 712 14.72 20.11 -9.71
CA ALA A 712 15.63 20.23 -8.58
C ALA A 712 15.11 21.30 -7.61
N LEU A 713 14.72 20.89 -6.39
CA LEU A 713 14.20 21.82 -5.38
C LEU A 713 15.32 22.71 -4.85
N LYS A 714 15.24 24.01 -5.12
CA LYS A 714 16.24 25.01 -4.75
C LYS A 714 15.89 25.76 -3.47
N ALA A 715 14.60 26.01 -3.26
CA ALA A 715 14.11 26.88 -2.20
C ALA A 715 12.69 26.53 -1.74
N ILE A 716 12.38 26.88 -0.50
CA ILE A 716 11.03 26.81 0.07
C ILE A 716 10.68 28.19 0.63
N TYR A 717 9.52 28.72 0.23
CA TYR A 717 8.93 29.91 0.85
C TYR A 717 7.73 29.55 1.72
N SER A 718 7.61 30.16 2.89
CA SER A 718 6.36 30.15 3.66
C SER A 718 6.13 31.47 4.40
N ARG A 719 4.94 31.62 4.99
CA ARG A 719 4.60 32.81 5.81
C ARG A 719 5.41 32.89 7.10
N SER A 720 6.08 31.82 7.51
CA SER A 720 7.01 31.80 8.65
C SER A 720 8.17 30.83 8.46
N LEU A 721 9.33 31.17 9.02
CA LEU A 721 10.54 30.35 8.95
C LEU A 721 10.35 28.97 9.60
N LYS A 722 9.52 28.89 10.65
CA LYS A 722 9.11 27.62 11.25
C LYS A 722 8.42 26.72 10.21
N SER A 723 7.44 27.26 9.49
CA SER A 723 6.70 26.50 8.46
C SER A 723 7.57 26.12 7.26
N ALA A 724 8.53 26.98 6.87
CA ALA A 724 9.53 26.64 5.85
C ALA A 724 10.44 25.48 6.30
N LYS A 725 11.01 25.55 7.51
CA LYS A 725 11.84 24.50 8.11
C LYS A 725 11.11 23.15 8.22
N GLU A 726 9.87 23.16 8.72
CA GLU A 726 9.04 21.95 8.81
C GLU A 726 8.68 21.33 7.45
N THR A 727 8.74 22.11 6.36
CA THR A 727 8.50 21.60 5.00
C THR A 727 9.80 21.08 4.39
N ALA A 728 10.93 21.75 4.66
CA ALA A 728 12.26 21.32 4.25
C ALA A 728 12.69 20.00 4.91
N ALA A 729 12.28 19.75 6.15
CA ALA A 729 12.53 18.49 6.87
C ALA A 729 11.87 17.26 6.21
N LEU A 730 10.98 17.44 5.23
CA LEU A 730 10.36 16.36 4.44
C LEU A 730 11.13 16.06 3.14
N ASN A 731 12.31 16.66 2.96
CA ASN A 731 13.19 16.42 1.83
C ASN A 731 13.97 15.10 1.99
N THR A 732 13.68 14.13 1.12
CA THR A 732 14.35 12.83 1.10
C THR A 732 15.53 12.76 0.12
N ARG A 733 15.79 13.81 -0.66
CA ARG A 733 16.91 13.86 -1.61
C ARG A 733 18.21 14.30 -0.93
N SER A 734 19.05 13.32 -0.60
CA SER A 734 20.37 13.54 -0.02
C SER A 734 21.22 14.53 -0.82
N GLY A 735 21.87 15.47 -0.13
CA GLY A 735 22.76 16.47 -0.72
C GLY A 735 22.10 17.68 -1.39
N GLN A 736 20.77 17.86 -1.29
CA GLN A 736 20.04 19.00 -1.85
C GLN A 736 19.18 19.72 -0.80
N GLU A 737 19.76 20.29 0.26
CA GLU A 737 19.00 21.14 1.19
C GLU A 737 18.49 22.42 0.48
N PRO A 738 17.17 22.71 0.51
CA PRO A 738 16.63 23.90 -0.12
C PRO A 738 16.83 25.14 0.75
N ASP A 739 17.15 26.27 0.13
CA ASP A 739 17.19 27.57 0.81
C ASP A 739 15.81 27.94 1.38
N LEU A 740 15.80 28.37 2.64
CA LEU A 740 14.56 28.76 3.31
C LEU A 740 14.34 30.27 3.17
N TYR A 741 13.13 30.64 2.77
CA TYR A 741 12.65 32.01 2.62
C TYR A 741 11.33 32.16 3.39
N SER A 742 11.11 33.33 3.99
CA SER A 742 9.87 33.57 4.73
C SER A 742 9.66 35.02 5.13
N ALA A 743 8.40 35.43 5.17
CA ALA A 743 7.98 36.80 5.47
C ALA A 743 8.44 37.33 6.86
N ASP A 744 8.77 36.45 7.80
CA ASP A 744 9.26 36.77 9.15
C ASP A 744 10.81 36.80 9.27
N SER A 745 11.54 36.49 8.19
CA SER A 745 12.99 36.28 8.23
C SER A 745 13.85 37.51 7.94
N GLY A 746 13.21 38.65 7.62
CA GLY A 746 13.90 39.92 7.36
C GLY A 746 14.49 40.06 5.96
N SER A 747 15.40 41.02 5.81
CA SER A 747 15.99 41.43 4.52
C SER A 747 16.83 40.33 3.87
N GLY A 748 16.63 40.08 2.57
CA GLY A 748 17.37 39.07 1.82
C GLY A 748 16.75 37.67 1.83
N LYS A 749 15.61 37.48 2.53
CA LYS A 749 14.85 36.23 2.59
C LYS A 749 13.33 36.41 2.37
N SER A 750 12.92 37.49 1.70
CA SER A 750 11.54 37.72 1.25
C SER A 750 11.14 36.87 0.04
N PHE A 751 9.88 36.97 -0.41
CA PHE A 751 9.45 36.29 -1.64
C PHE A 751 10.12 36.89 -2.90
N ASP A 752 10.33 38.21 -2.93
CA ASP A 752 11.00 38.88 -4.04
C ASP A 752 12.49 38.49 -4.12
N ASP A 753 13.15 38.30 -2.96
CA ASP A 753 14.53 37.77 -2.88
C ASP A 753 14.66 36.34 -3.42
N LEU A 754 13.58 35.54 -3.35
CA LEU A 754 13.51 34.21 -3.98
C LEU A 754 13.30 34.34 -5.48
N LEU A 755 12.32 35.16 -5.91
CA LEU A 755 11.99 35.37 -7.32
C LEU A 755 13.14 36.01 -8.11
N ALA A 756 14.02 36.78 -7.46
CA ALA A 756 15.22 37.36 -8.06
C ALA A 756 16.33 36.34 -8.42
N ARG A 757 16.23 35.07 -7.97
CA ARG A 757 17.25 34.05 -8.24
C ARG A 757 17.24 33.59 -9.69
N GLU A 758 18.43 33.49 -10.30
CA GLU A 758 18.60 32.94 -11.65
C GLU A 758 18.58 31.41 -11.66
N ASP A 759 18.95 30.73 -10.56
CA ASP A 759 18.94 29.27 -10.46
C ASP A 759 17.56 28.66 -10.14
N ILE A 760 16.52 29.51 -10.06
CA ILE A 760 15.11 29.13 -9.95
C ILE A 760 14.42 29.56 -11.24
N GLU A 761 14.00 28.60 -12.04
CA GLU A 761 13.28 28.80 -13.31
C GLU A 761 11.76 28.67 -13.11
N ALA A 762 11.35 27.88 -12.11
CA ALA A 762 9.97 27.46 -11.91
C ALA A 762 9.55 27.55 -10.43
N VAL A 763 8.24 27.70 -10.18
CA VAL A 763 7.65 27.69 -8.84
C VAL A 763 6.36 26.88 -8.80
N ILE A 764 6.17 26.15 -7.70
CA ILE A 764 4.93 25.45 -7.37
C ILE A 764 4.27 26.21 -6.22
N ILE A 765 3.07 26.75 -6.45
CA ILE A 765 2.36 27.62 -5.51
C ILE A 765 1.23 26.81 -4.86
N ALA A 766 1.37 26.53 -3.57
CA ALA A 766 0.43 25.73 -2.78
C ALA A 766 -0.06 26.52 -1.55
N LEU A 767 -0.88 27.54 -1.83
CA LEU A 767 -1.34 28.54 -0.86
C LEU A 767 -2.87 28.54 -0.70
N PRO A 768 -3.43 29.16 0.36
CA PRO A 768 -4.87 29.38 0.48
C PRO A 768 -5.44 30.13 -0.72
N ILE A 769 -6.65 29.77 -1.17
CA ILE A 769 -7.26 30.28 -2.42
C ILE A 769 -7.23 31.82 -2.53
N PRO A 770 -7.57 32.62 -1.48
CA PRO A 770 -7.49 34.08 -1.57
C PRO A 770 -6.06 34.64 -1.68
N SER A 771 -5.04 33.88 -1.27
CA SER A 771 -3.64 34.31 -1.26
C SER A 771 -2.89 34.00 -2.56
N GLN A 772 -3.38 33.06 -3.38
CA GLN A 772 -2.64 32.60 -4.57
C GLN A 772 -2.47 33.67 -5.66
N PRO A 773 -3.52 34.45 -6.05
CA PRO A 773 -3.44 35.32 -7.23
C PRO A 773 -2.30 36.34 -7.22
N GLU A 774 -1.93 36.90 -6.06
CA GLU A 774 -0.80 37.83 -5.97
C GLU A 774 0.56 37.12 -6.11
N HIS A 775 0.72 35.94 -5.51
CA HIS A 775 1.96 35.17 -5.63
C HIS A 775 2.16 34.66 -7.06
N ILE A 776 1.08 34.27 -7.73
CA ILE A 776 1.06 33.93 -9.16
C ILE A 776 1.47 35.14 -10.01
N ARG A 777 0.87 36.33 -9.77
CA ARG A 777 1.23 37.57 -10.49
C ARG A 777 2.71 37.90 -10.36
N ALA A 778 3.25 37.91 -9.13
CA ALA A 778 4.65 38.22 -8.88
C ALA A 778 5.61 37.20 -9.53
N ALA A 779 5.32 35.91 -9.42
CA ALA A 779 6.15 34.86 -10.03
C ALA A 779 6.19 34.97 -11.57
N LEU A 780 5.04 35.17 -12.22
CA LEU A 780 4.96 35.36 -13.67
C LEU A 780 5.63 36.67 -14.12
N ALA A 781 5.53 37.75 -13.33
CA ALA A 781 6.22 39.01 -13.59
C ALA A 781 7.75 38.87 -13.53
N ALA A 782 8.25 38.06 -12.60
CA ALA A 782 9.65 37.65 -12.48
C ALA A 782 10.08 36.60 -13.53
N GLY A 783 9.20 36.24 -14.47
CA GLY A 783 9.50 35.30 -15.55
C GLY A 783 9.60 33.83 -15.11
N LYS A 784 9.07 33.47 -13.94
CA LYS A 784 9.10 32.09 -13.46
C LYS A 784 7.93 31.29 -14.02
N HIS A 785 8.18 30.05 -14.42
CA HIS A 785 7.14 29.10 -14.77
C HIS A 785 6.31 28.76 -13.52
N VAL A 786 4.98 28.84 -13.58
CA VAL A 786 4.09 28.63 -12.43
C VAL A 786 3.24 27.39 -12.63
N LEU A 787 3.25 26.49 -11.63
CA LEU A 787 2.15 25.56 -11.36
C LEU A 787 1.48 26.02 -10.06
N ALA A 788 0.22 26.42 -10.12
CA ALA A 788 -0.54 26.83 -8.94
C ALA A 788 -1.61 25.81 -8.57
N GLU A 789 -1.79 25.54 -7.28
CA GLU A 789 -2.89 24.73 -6.74
C GLU A 789 -4.25 25.18 -7.31
N LYS A 790 -5.14 24.23 -7.59
CA LYS A 790 -6.55 24.52 -7.88
C LYS A 790 -7.26 25.15 -6.67
N PRO A 791 -8.35 25.91 -6.90
CA PRO A 791 -8.79 26.45 -8.18
C PRO A 791 -7.98 27.70 -8.58
N LEU A 792 -8.07 28.05 -9.86
CA LEU A 792 -7.44 29.23 -10.48
C LEU A 792 -7.57 30.53 -9.66
N ALA A 793 -8.73 30.77 -9.04
CA ALA A 793 -9.04 31.98 -8.28
C ALA A 793 -10.29 31.76 -7.37
N PRO A 794 -10.61 32.69 -6.45
CA PRO A 794 -11.85 32.66 -5.67
C PRO A 794 -13.15 32.81 -6.48
N THR A 795 -13.07 33.45 -7.66
CA THR A 795 -14.21 33.69 -8.58
C THR A 795 -13.76 33.58 -10.03
N VAL A 796 -14.70 33.30 -10.95
CA VAL A 796 -14.43 33.35 -12.41
C VAL A 796 -13.94 34.73 -12.80
N ALA A 797 -14.54 35.79 -12.26
CA ALA A 797 -14.15 37.17 -12.56
C ALA A 797 -12.69 37.48 -12.16
N ASP A 798 -12.19 36.92 -11.06
CA ASP A 798 -10.79 37.08 -10.64
C ASP A 798 -9.84 36.16 -11.42
N GLY A 799 -10.31 34.97 -11.80
CA GLY A 799 -9.60 34.08 -12.71
C GLY A 799 -9.41 34.69 -14.10
N GLN A 800 -10.43 35.37 -14.64
CA GLN A 800 -10.34 36.12 -15.90
C GLN A 800 -9.28 37.22 -15.82
N LYS A 801 -9.30 38.08 -14.79
CA LYS A 801 -8.29 39.13 -14.57
C LYS A 801 -6.87 38.55 -14.49
N LEU A 802 -6.71 37.40 -13.83
CA LEU A 802 -5.42 36.73 -13.69
C LEU A 802 -4.91 36.15 -15.03
N ILE A 803 -5.81 35.60 -15.85
CA ILE A 803 -5.51 35.12 -17.21
C ILE A 803 -5.18 36.28 -18.16
N GLU A 804 -5.92 37.39 -18.08
CA GLU A 804 -5.67 38.61 -18.86
C GLU A 804 -4.30 39.21 -18.50
N TYR A 805 -3.97 39.30 -17.21
CA TYR A 805 -2.65 39.70 -16.72
C TYR A 805 -1.54 38.80 -17.27
N TYR A 806 -1.67 37.48 -17.12
CA TYR A 806 -0.71 36.49 -17.62
C TYR A 806 -0.44 36.66 -19.12
N ARG A 807 -1.51 36.77 -19.92
CA ARG A 807 -1.41 36.95 -21.38
C ARG A 807 -0.77 38.29 -21.76
N GLY A 808 -0.95 39.34 -20.94
CA GLY A 808 -0.27 40.63 -21.08
C GLY A 808 1.25 40.58 -20.94
N LEU A 809 1.81 39.53 -20.31
CA LEU A 809 3.26 39.37 -20.12
C LEU A 809 4.00 38.86 -21.37
N GLY A 810 3.28 38.50 -22.45
CA GLY A 810 3.88 38.15 -23.74
C GLY A 810 4.56 36.77 -23.80
N GLY A 811 4.18 35.83 -22.92
CA GLY A 811 4.63 34.43 -23.01
C GLY A 811 6.04 34.14 -22.47
N LYS A 812 6.59 35.01 -21.62
CA LYS A 812 7.92 34.84 -20.98
C LYS A 812 8.03 33.61 -20.06
N ALA A 813 6.90 33.09 -19.59
CA ALA A 813 6.78 31.94 -18.71
C ALA A 813 5.48 31.19 -19.01
N THR A 814 5.34 29.97 -18.51
CA THR A 814 4.06 29.23 -18.55
C THR A 814 3.28 29.43 -17.26
N PHE A 815 1.96 29.57 -17.36
CA PHE A 815 1.05 29.48 -16.22
C PHE A 815 0.19 28.22 -16.35
N SER A 816 0.30 27.35 -15.36
CA SER A 816 -0.35 26.04 -15.26
C SER A 816 -1.12 25.93 -13.94
N ILE A 817 -2.24 25.21 -13.94
CA ILE A 817 -3.02 24.90 -12.73
C ILE A 817 -2.93 23.41 -12.41
N ALA A 818 -2.62 23.10 -11.16
CA ALA A 818 -2.66 21.77 -10.58
C ALA A 818 -4.11 21.39 -10.26
N GLU A 819 -4.73 20.62 -11.16
CA GLU A 819 -6.02 19.95 -10.96
C GLU A 819 -5.84 18.44 -11.17
N ASN A 820 -5.38 17.80 -10.09
CA ASN A 820 -4.88 16.44 -10.06
C ASN A 820 -5.92 15.37 -10.40
N PHE A 821 -7.22 15.68 -10.46
CA PHE A 821 -8.23 14.72 -10.92
C PHE A 821 -8.09 14.39 -12.42
N ARG A 822 -7.54 15.32 -13.23
CA ARG A 822 -7.20 15.09 -14.65
C ARG A 822 -6.00 14.15 -14.87
N TYR A 823 -5.36 13.72 -13.79
CA TYR A 823 -4.16 12.88 -13.80
C TYR A 823 -4.39 11.52 -13.11
N LYS A 824 -5.63 11.21 -12.68
CA LYS A 824 -5.96 9.90 -12.11
C LYS A 824 -6.10 8.87 -13.24
N PRO A 825 -5.41 7.72 -13.17
CA PRO A 825 -5.50 6.66 -14.18
C PRO A 825 -6.93 6.15 -14.45
N SER A 826 -7.82 6.22 -13.46
CA SER A 826 -9.24 5.87 -13.61
C SER A 826 -9.99 6.83 -14.54
N PHE A 827 -9.83 8.14 -14.39
CA PHE A 827 -10.47 9.13 -15.27
C PHE A 827 -9.83 9.20 -16.65
N ASP A 828 -8.50 9.08 -16.75
CA ASP A 828 -7.81 9.00 -18.05
C ASP A 828 -8.26 7.75 -18.85
N TYR A 829 -8.40 6.59 -18.20
CA TYR A 829 -8.95 5.39 -18.85
C TYR A 829 -10.43 5.54 -19.19
N ALA A 830 -11.25 6.06 -18.27
CA ALA A 830 -12.68 6.29 -18.52
C ALA A 830 -12.91 7.19 -19.75
N ALA A 831 -12.12 8.26 -19.90
CA ALA A 831 -12.17 9.15 -21.06
C ALA A 831 -11.67 8.47 -22.34
N ALA A 832 -10.59 7.67 -22.26
CA ALA A 832 -10.08 6.91 -23.39
C ALA A 832 -11.11 5.89 -23.91
N GLU A 833 -11.83 5.19 -23.03
CA GLU A 833 -12.89 4.24 -23.42
C GLU A 833 -14.17 4.96 -23.89
N ALA A 834 -14.60 6.02 -23.20
CA ALA A 834 -15.73 6.86 -23.60
C ALA A 834 -15.61 7.34 -25.06
N SER A 835 -14.40 7.74 -25.48
CA SER A 835 -14.12 8.20 -26.85
C SER A 835 -14.48 7.18 -27.95
N LYS A 836 -14.52 5.88 -27.62
CA LYS A 836 -14.83 4.77 -28.55
C LYS A 836 -16.33 4.52 -28.67
N LEU A 837 -17.10 4.85 -27.64
CA LEU A 837 -18.54 4.58 -27.52
C LEU A 837 -19.43 5.57 -28.29
N GLY A 838 -18.86 6.60 -28.92
CA GLY A 838 -19.58 7.58 -29.72
C GLY A 838 -19.98 8.83 -28.94
N LYS A 839 -21.05 9.53 -29.37
CA LYS A 839 -21.50 10.75 -28.70
C LYS A 839 -22.15 10.42 -27.35
N LEU A 840 -22.05 11.35 -26.41
CA LEU A 840 -22.80 11.29 -25.15
C LEU A 840 -24.31 11.42 -25.43
N GLN A 841 -25.11 10.74 -24.61
CA GLN A 841 -26.58 10.77 -24.63
C GLN A 841 -27.17 11.25 -23.29
N HIS A 842 -26.54 10.89 -22.17
CA HIS A 842 -26.95 11.29 -20.81
C HIS A 842 -25.79 11.15 -19.82
N PHE A 843 -25.84 11.87 -18.70
CA PHE A 843 -24.90 11.68 -17.58
C PHE A 843 -25.54 11.94 -16.21
N SER A 844 -25.01 11.29 -15.18
CA SER A 844 -25.39 11.45 -13.78
C SER A 844 -24.14 11.34 -12.90
N VAL A 845 -23.82 12.42 -12.18
CA VAL A 845 -22.69 12.51 -11.23
C VAL A 845 -23.24 12.71 -9.83
N ARG A 846 -22.76 11.91 -8.88
CA ARG A 846 -23.13 11.96 -7.45
C ARG A 846 -21.88 11.82 -6.60
N VAL A 847 -21.52 12.87 -5.87
CA VAL A 847 -20.36 12.89 -4.97
C VAL A 847 -20.78 13.40 -3.61
N PHE A 848 -20.96 12.48 -2.65
CA PHE A 848 -21.39 12.80 -1.30
C PHE A 848 -20.35 12.30 -0.29
N PHE A 849 -19.98 13.15 0.66
CA PHE A 849 -19.15 12.81 1.82
C PHE A 849 -19.44 13.77 2.98
N TYR A 850 -18.94 13.44 4.16
CA TYR A 850 -19.09 14.25 5.37
C TYR A 850 -17.75 14.84 5.79
N MET A 851 -17.65 16.17 5.77
CA MET A 851 -16.51 16.92 6.30
C MET A 851 -16.78 17.26 7.77
N SER A 852 -16.22 16.47 8.70
CA SER A 852 -16.34 16.71 10.14
C SER A 852 -15.52 17.92 10.61
N GLU A 853 -15.88 18.48 11.76
CA GLU A 853 -15.09 19.54 12.41
C GLU A 853 -13.70 19.04 12.84
N ASP A 854 -13.59 17.76 13.20
CA ASP A 854 -12.34 17.07 13.57
C ASP A 854 -11.40 16.82 12.37
N SER A 855 -11.85 17.09 11.15
CA SER A 855 -11.05 16.88 9.94
C SER A 855 -9.86 17.83 9.89
N GLN A 856 -8.64 17.29 9.72
CA GLN A 856 -7.42 18.09 9.54
C GLN A 856 -7.53 19.12 8.40
N TRP A 857 -8.40 18.87 7.41
CA TRP A 857 -8.66 19.79 6.31
C TRP A 857 -9.53 20.97 6.75
N TYR A 858 -10.64 20.70 7.45
CA TYR A 858 -11.53 21.73 7.99
C TYR A 858 -10.83 22.57 9.07
N GLY A 859 -10.02 21.95 9.94
CA GLY A 859 -9.26 22.62 11.00
C GLY A 859 -8.24 23.66 10.52
N THR A 860 -8.04 23.84 9.21
CA THR A 860 -7.30 24.99 8.67
C THR A 860 -8.19 26.24 8.61
N ALA A 861 -7.77 27.33 9.25
CA ALA A 861 -8.62 28.50 9.51
C ALA A 861 -9.32 29.11 8.28
N TRP A 862 -8.70 29.04 7.09
CA TRP A 862 -9.27 29.55 5.84
C TRP A 862 -10.34 28.64 5.22
N ARG A 863 -10.44 27.38 5.67
CA ARG A 863 -11.52 26.44 5.32
C ARG A 863 -12.65 26.44 6.36
N ALA A 864 -12.31 26.62 7.64
CA ALA A 864 -13.31 26.83 8.71
C ALA A 864 -14.03 28.18 8.61
N LYS A 865 -13.40 29.20 8.01
CA LYS A 865 -13.98 30.52 7.73
C LYS A 865 -13.60 30.96 6.31
N PRO A 866 -14.28 30.45 5.27
CA PRO A 866 -13.94 30.76 3.89
C PRO A 866 -14.42 32.17 3.51
N GLU A 867 -13.49 32.99 3.03
CA GLU A 867 -13.75 34.36 2.52
C GLU A 867 -14.17 34.34 1.03
N PHE A 868 -14.68 33.21 0.54
CA PHE A 868 -14.98 32.95 -0.86
C PHE A 868 -16.26 32.10 -1.00
N GLN A 869 -16.93 32.24 -2.14
CA GLN A 869 -18.18 31.54 -2.44
C GLN A 869 -18.02 30.01 -2.36
N GLY A 870 -19.11 29.30 -2.05
CA GLY A 870 -19.11 27.83 -1.97
C GLY A 870 -18.30 27.22 -0.82
N GLY A 871 -17.35 27.94 -0.21
CA GLY A 871 -16.52 27.45 0.89
C GLY A 871 -15.83 26.13 0.53
N PHE A 872 -15.94 25.12 1.41
CA PHE A 872 -15.37 23.80 1.15
C PHE A 872 -15.94 23.15 -0.13
N LEU A 873 -17.18 23.47 -0.52
CA LEU A 873 -17.81 22.95 -1.73
C LEU A 873 -17.13 23.46 -3.02
N LEU A 874 -16.51 24.65 -3.00
CA LEU A 874 -15.70 25.19 -4.10
C LEU A 874 -14.31 24.55 -4.11
N ASP A 875 -13.60 24.56 -2.98
CA ASP A 875 -12.23 24.03 -2.85
C ASP A 875 -12.15 22.52 -3.18
N GLY A 876 -13.06 21.72 -2.62
CA GLY A 876 -13.13 20.29 -2.90
C GLY A 876 -13.88 19.95 -4.20
N GLY A 877 -14.77 20.83 -4.68
CA GLY A 877 -15.66 20.53 -5.81
C GLY A 877 -15.05 20.70 -7.19
N VAL A 878 -14.01 21.54 -7.32
CA VAL A 878 -13.39 21.81 -8.63
C VAL A 878 -12.79 20.53 -9.23
N HIS A 879 -12.25 19.64 -8.38
CA HIS A 879 -11.87 18.26 -8.69
C HIS A 879 -12.95 17.45 -9.42
N PHE A 880 -14.17 17.43 -8.85
CA PHE A 880 -15.29 16.67 -9.39
C PHE A 880 -15.89 17.34 -10.63
N SER A 881 -15.75 18.67 -10.74
CA SER A 881 -16.11 19.42 -11.94
C SER A 881 -15.16 19.13 -13.10
N ALA A 882 -13.85 19.10 -12.85
CA ALA A 882 -12.83 18.70 -13.82
C ALA A 882 -13.02 17.25 -14.29
N ALA A 883 -13.19 16.31 -13.35
CA ALA A 883 -13.46 14.90 -13.65
C ALA A 883 -14.77 14.70 -14.45
N THR A 884 -15.82 15.47 -14.12
CA THR A 884 -17.06 15.49 -14.91
C THR A 884 -16.78 15.98 -16.33
N ARG A 885 -16.12 17.14 -16.46
CA ARG A 885 -15.82 17.80 -17.75
C ARG A 885 -14.92 16.97 -18.66
N GLN A 886 -14.01 16.17 -18.10
CA GLN A 886 -13.15 15.25 -18.86
C GLN A 886 -13.95 14.13 -19.58
N LEU A 887 -15.17 13.82 -19.13
CA LEU A 887 -16.06 12.80 -19.71
C LEU A 887 -17.19 13.39 -20.58
N LEU A 888 -17.35 14.73 -20.61
CA LEU A 888 -18.32 15.41 -21.48
C LEU A 888 -17.79 15.55 -22.91
N THR A 889 -18.64 15.31 -23.91
CA THR A 889 -18.29 15.49 -25.33
C THR A 889 -18.25 16.94 -25.80
N ASP A 890 -18.91 17.83 -25.06
CA ASP A 890 -19.11 19.23 -25.41
C ASP A 890 -19.51 20.05 -24.16
N PRO A 891 -19.26 21.37 -24.13
CA PRO A 891 -19.47 22.16 -22.92
C PRO A 891 -20.95 22.34 -22.56
N ALA A 892 -21.20 22.63 -21.29
CA ALA A 892 -22.48 23.11 -20.81
C ALA A 892 -22.91 24.40 -21.51
N VAL A 893 -24.23 24.68 -21.51
CA VAL A 893 -24.85 25.91 -22.02
C VAL A 893 -25.95 26.45 -21.09
N ASP A 894 -26.57 25.58 -20.28
CA ASP A 894 -27.50 25.97 -19.23
C ASP A 894 -27.23 25.15 -17.96
N VAL A 895 -27.23 25.82 -16.81
CA VAL A 895 -27.10 25.22 -15.47
C VAL A 895 -28.30 25.67 -14.65
N THR A 896 -29.00 24.72 -14.02
CA THR A 896 -30.11 24.99 -13.09
C THR A 896 -29.88 24.19 -11.82
N ALA A 897 -29.71 24.85 -10.69
CA ALA A 897 -29.31 24.19 -9.45
C ALA A 897 -30.00 24.74 -8.20
N PHE A 898 -30.09 23.91 -7.17
CA PHE A 898 -30.43 24.30 -5.81
C PHE A 898 -29.24 24.02 -4.89
N THR A 899 -28.92 24.99 -4.04
CA THR A 899 -27.86 24.89 -3.03
C THR A 899 -28.44 24.90 -1.62
N THR A 900 -27.80 24.17 -0.71
CA THR A 900 -28.20 24.08 0.70
C THR A 900 -26.97 24.13 1.59
N GLN A 901 -27.12 24.72 2.78
CA GLN A 901 -26.26 24.46 3.92
C GLN A 901 -26.97 23.45 4.83
N THR A 902 -26.50 22.20 4.84
CA THR A 902 -27.00 21.12 5.69
C THR A 902 -26.25 21.03 7.03
N GLN A 903 -25.04 21.56 7.10
CA GLN A 903 -24.18 21.58 8.28
C GLN A 903 -23.75 23.03 8.62
N PRO A 904 -24.09 23.57 9.81
CA PRO A 904 -23.80 24.96 10.18
C PRO A 904 -22.31 25.33 10.13
N HIS A 905 -21.39 24.37 10.32
CA HIS A 905 -19.94 24.61 10.28
C HIS A 905 -19.38 24.71 8.86
N LEU A 906 -20.05 24.15 7.85
CA LEU A 906 -19.64 24.18 6.44
C LEU A 906 -20.25 25.39 5.68
N ALA A 907 -20.19 26.57 6.29
CA ALA A 907 -20.65 27.80 5.67
C ALA A 907 -19.81 28.17 4.42
N PRO A 908 -20.37 28.86 3.40
CA PRO A 908 -21.75 29.33 3.31
C PRO A 908 -22.75 28.30 2.77
N ILE A 909 -22.28 27.26 2.06
CA ILE A 909 -23.08 26.15 1.52
C ILE A 909 -22.22 24.87 1.48
N ASP A 910 -22.85 23.71 1.60
CA ASP A 910 -22.16 22.40 1.62
C ASP A 910 -22.79 21.37 0.69
N THR A 911 -23.86 21.73 -0.01
CA THR A 911 -24.65 20.82 -0.85
C THR A 911 -25.15 21.57 -2.08
N VAL A 912 -25.05 20.94 -3.25
CA VAL A 912 -25.58 21.44 -4.52
C VAL A 912 -26.18 20.30 -5.34
N ASN A 913 -27.35 20.55 -5.94
CA ASN A 913 -28.06 19.61 -6.81
C ASN A 913 -28.43 20.34 -8.10
N ALA A 914 -27.88 19.93 -9.23
CA ALA A 914 -27.98 20.61 -10.51
C ALA A 914 -28.49 19.71 -11.64
N VAL A 915 -29.28 20.30 -12.53
CA VAL A 915 -29.57 19.81 -13.88
C VAL A 915 -28.79 20.68 -14.85
N ILE A 916 -28.04 20.04 -15.75
CA ILE A 916 -27.11 20.70 -16.66
C ILE A 916 -27.44 20.28 -18.09
N ARG A 917 -27.49 21.24 -19.01
CA ARG A 917 -27.66 21.01 -20.44
C ARG A 917 -26.38 21.36 -21.19
N LEU A 918 -25.98 20.49 -22.11
CA LEU A 918 -24.83 20.65 -22.99
C LEU A 918 -25.22 21.29 -24.33
N LYS A 919 -24.23 21.80 -25.05
CA LYS A 919 -24.39 22.44 -26.37
C LYS A 919 -25.00 21.51 -27.42
N SER A 920 -24.80 20.20 -27.30
CA SER A 920 -25.40 19.12 -28.07
C SER A 920 -26.90 18.93 -27.81
N GLY A 921 -27.45 19.54 -26.76
CA GLY A 921 -28.82 19.35 -26.30
C GLY A 921 -28.99 18.22 -25.27
N VAL A 922 -27.95 17.41 -25.05
CA VAL A 922 -27.87 16.41 -23.97
C VAL A 922 -28.10 17.09 -22.62
N SER A 923 -28.81 16.42 -21.71
CA SER A 923 -28.94 16.84 -20.33
C SER A 923 -28.54 15.74 -19.34
N GLY A 924 -28.06 16.17 -18.17
CA GLY A 924 -27.62 15.30 -17.11
C GLY A 924 -27.73 15.96 -15.73
N THR A 925 -27.48 15.17 -14.69
CA THR A 925 -27.56 15.62 -13.29
C THR A 925 -26.18 15.63 -12.64
N TYR A 926 -25.90 16.66 -11.84
CA TYR A 926 -24.71 16.76 -11.00
C TYR A 926 -25.15 17.03 -9.56
N GLN A 927 -24.78 16.15 -8.64
CA GLN A 927 -25.09 16.28 -7.21
C GLN A 927 -23.79 16.19 -6.41
N GLN A 928 -23.51 17.18 -5.58
CA GLN A 928 -22.33 17.21 -4.73
C GLN A 928 -22.71 17.64 -3.31
N SER A 929 -22.16 16.98 -2.30
CA SER A 929 -22.30 17.41 -0.90
C SER A 929 -21.06 17.04 -0.09
N CYS A 930 -20.53 18.01 0.65
CA CYS A 930 -19.54 17.79 1.72
C CYS A 930 -20.18 17.78 3.12
N GLY A 931 -21.49 18.04 3.23
CA GLY A 931 -22.27 17.95 4.48
C GLY A 931 -23.03 16.63 4.67
N SER A 932 -22.93 15.69 3.72
CA SER A 932 -23.75 14.47 3.68
C SER A 932 -23.10 13.29 4.43
N LYS A 933 -23.82 12.72 5.41
CA LYS A 933 -23.42 11.46 6.08
C LYS A 933 -23.60 10.21 5.20
N MET A 934 -24.30 10.31 4.07
CA MET A 934 -24.26 9.32 2.99
C MET A 934 -22.99 9.52 2.17
N SER A 935 -22.25 8.44 1.91
CA SER A 935 -21.02 8.43 1.11
C SER A 935 -21.26 7.84 -0.28
N THR A 936 -20.79 8.52 -1.35
CA THR A 936 -20.75 7.99 -2.73
C THR A 936 -19.82 8.85 -3.60
N SER A 937 -19.23 8.29 -4.66
CA SER A 937 -18.39 9.02 -5.62
C SER A 937 -18.53 8.42 -7.02
N VAL A 938 -19.76 8.49 -7.55
CA VAL A 938 -20.18 7.81 -8.79
C VAL A 938 -20.37 8.81 -9.94
N PHE A 939 -19.70 8.53 -11.06
CA PHE A 939 -19.68 9.30 -12.30
C PHE A 939 -20.18 8.41 -13.43
N GLN A 940 -21.44 8.51 -13.81
CA GLN A 940 -22.10 7.64 -14.80
C GLN A 940 -22.43 8.41 -16.08
N PHE A 941 -21.96 7.91 -17.22
CA PHE A 941 -22.12 8.53 -18.54
C PHE A 941 -22.60 7.49 -19.57
N GLY A 942 -23.68 7.80 -20.28
CA GLY A 942 -24.24 6.96 -21.35
C GLY A 942 -23.98 7.57 -22.73
N TYR A 943 -23.49 6.77 -23.65
CA TYR A 943 -23.05 7.13 -25.01
C TYR A 943 -23.78 6.28 -26.07
N GLU A 944 -23.64 6.65 -27.35
CA GLU A 944 -24.32 6.00 -28.49
C GLU A 944 -24.19 4.46 -28.56
N LYS A 945 -23.09 3.89 -28.06
CA LYS A 945 -22.79 2.44 -28.14
C LYS A 945 -22.48 1.78 -26.78
N GLY A 946 -22.64 2.49 -25.67
CA GLY A 946 -22.29 1.95 -24.36
C GLY A 946 -22.38 2.98 -23.24
N SER A 947 -22.01 2.59 -22.03
CA SER A 947 -21.85 3.48 -20.88
C SER A 947 -20.49 3.32 -20.21
N VAL A 948 -20.06 4.37 -19.51
CA VAL A 948 -18.91 4.35 -18.61
C VAL A 948 -19.39 4.77 -17.22
N VAL A 949 -18.97 4.04 -16.21
CA VAL A 949 -19.21 4.35 -14.80
C VAL A 949 -17.87 4.37 -14.08
N VAL A 950 -17.49 5.50 -13.49
CA VAL A 950 -16.39 5.58 -12.53
C VAL A 950 -16.98 5.62 -11.13
N ASP A 951 -16.58 4.70 -10.26
CA ASP A 951 -17.01 4.57 -8.87
C ASP A 951 -15.77 4.51 -7.98
N GLY A 952 -15.35 5.66 -7.45
CA GLY A 952 -14.04 5.82 -6.83
C GLY A 952 -12.91 5.49 -7.81
N ASP A 953 -12.07 4.50 -7.47
CA ASP A 953 -10.94 4.04 -8.28
C ASP A 953 -11.31 2.86 -9.23
N LYS A 954 -12.61 2.57 -9.39
CA LYS A 954 -13.14 1.53 -10.28
C LYS A 954 -13.79 2.13 -11.51
N VAL A 955 -13.48 1.59 -12.70
CA VAL A 955 -14.14 1.92 -13.97
C VAL A 955 -14.87 0.70 -14.51
N THR A 956 -16.14 0.85 -14.86
CA THR A 956 -16.94 -0.13 -15.58
C THR A 956 -17.35 0.45 -16.92
N VAL A 957 -17.00 -0.24 -18.00
CA VAL A 957 -17.33 0.12 -19.38
C VAL A 957 -18.27 -0.95 -19.92
N THR A 958 -19.49 -0.57 -20.29
CA THR A 958 -20.52 -1.49 -20.77
C THR A 958 -20.93 -1.07 -22.19
N PRO A 959 -20.35 -1.68 -23.24
CA PRO A 959 -20.88 -1.58 -24.60
C PRO A 959 -22.31 -2.15 -24.68
N TRP A 960 -23.04 -1.84 -25.77
CA TRP A 960 -24.38 -2.40 -25.99
C TRP A 960 -24.37 -3.77 -26.68
N ASP A 961 -23.35 -4.05 -27.50
CA ASP A 961 -23.23 -5.28 -28.30
C ASP A 961 -22.15 -6.25 -27.77
N ASP A 962 -21.38 -5.86 -26.75
CA ASP A 962 -20.29 -6.63 -26.13
C ASP A 962 -20.44 -6.71 -24.59
N GLU A 963 -19.73 -7.65 -23.96
CA GLU A 963 -19.76 -7.85 -22.49
C GLU A 963 -19.13 -6.66 -21.70
N PRO A 964 -19.60 -6.38 -20.47
CA PRO A 964 -19.02 -5.34 -19.62
C PRO A 964 -17.55 -5.58 -19.24
N VAL A 965 -16.71 -4.58 -19.48
CA VAL A 965 -15.30 -4.55 -19.06
C VAL A 965 -15.19 -3.78 -17.75
N VAL A 966 -14.78 -4.47 -16.68
CA VAL A 966 -14.48 -3.85 -15.38
C VAL A 966 -12.97 -3.76 -15.18
N LYS A 967 -12.48 -2.58 -14.82
CA LYS A 967 -11.08 -2.33 -14.48
C LYS A 967 -10.99 -1.52 -13.19
N GLU A 968 -10.28 -2.05 -12.21
CA GLU A 968 -9.98 -1.39 -10.95
C GLU A 968 -8.54 -0.85 -10.98
N PHE A 969 -8.30 0.29 -10.34
CA PHE A 969 -7.04 1.03 -10.35
C PHE A 969 -6.48 1.19 -8.93
N GLU A 970 -5.16 1.37 -8.83
CA GLU A 970 -4.53 1.75 -7.57
C GLU A 970 -4.94 3.18 -7.17
N ARG A 971 -5.21 3.37 -5.88
CA ARG A 971 -5.73 4.62 -5.32
C ARG A 971 -4.62 5.67 -5.17
N THR A 972 -4.38 6.42 -6.24
CA THR A 972 -3.48 7.58 -6.25
C THR A 972 -4.16 8.87 -5.78
N SER A 973 -3.38 9.90 -5.41
CA SER A 973 -3.86 11.28 -5.40
C SER A 973 -4.01 11.84 -6.82
N GLY A 974 -3.08 11.53 -7.74
CA GLY A 974 -2.90 12.16 -9.05
C GLY A 974 -1.87 13.29 -9.06
N VAL A 975 -1.34 13.70 -7.89
CA VAL A 975 -0.44 14.87 -7.76
C VAL A 975 1.00 14.53 -8.16
N THR A 976 1.43 13.27 -8.07
CA THR A 976 2.76 12.88 -8.55
C THR A 976 2.81 12.96 -10.08
N GLU A 977 1.79 12.36 -10.70
CA GLU A 977 1.58 12.22 -12.13
C GLU A 977 1.39 13.59 -12.80
N GLU A 978 0.72 14.51 -12.11
CA GLU A 978 0.55 15.92 -12.47
C GLU A 978 1.86 16.71 -12.46
N VAL A 979 2.62 16.67 -11.35
CA VAL A 979 3.89 17.42 -11.22
C VAL A 979 4.95 16.86 -12.17
N GLU A 980 4.97 15.55 -12.38
CA GLU A 980 5.82 14.91 -13.39
C GLU A 980 5.44 15.35 -14.81
N ALA A 981 4.14 15.36 -15.16
CA ALA A 981 3.67 15.83 -16.45
C ALA A 981 4.00 17.31 -16.68
N TRP A 982 3.91 18.16 -15.64
CA TRP A 982 4.31 19.56 -15.71
C TRP A 982 5.82 19.71 -15.92
N ALA A 983 6.64 19.02 -15.13
CA ALA A 983 8.10 19.06 -15.26
C ALA A 983 8.57 18.59 -16.64
N LYS A 984 7.94 17.55 -17.18
CA LYS A 984 8.16 17.07 -18.55
C LYS A 984 7.69 18.09 -19.60
N ALA A 985 6.53 18.70 -19.40
CA ALA A 985 6.00 19.74 -20.29
C ALA A 985 6.92 20.97 -20.38
N LEU A 986 7.55 21.36 -19.26
CA LEU A 986 8.60 22.39 -19.24
C LEU A 986 9.84 21.94 -20.02
N ALA A 987 10.39 20.76 -19.71
CA ALA A 987 11.60 20.23 -20.35
C ALA A 987 11.44 20.00 -21.87
N GLU A 988 10.24 19.63 -22.34
CA GLU A 988 9.92 19.49 -23.76
C GLU A 988 9.54 20.82 -24.46
N GLY A 989 9.36 21.92 -23.72
CA GLY A 989 8.84 23.19 -24.23
C GLY A 989 7.38 23.11 -24.74
N LYS A 990 6.58 22.19 -24.18
CA LYS A 990 5.22 21.85 -24.63
C LYS A 990 4.26 21.72 -23.44
N PRO A 991 3.54 22.78 -23.04
CA PRO A 991 2.57 22.74 -21.94
C PRO A 991 1.52 21.63 -22.10
N ASP A 992 1.24 20.85 -21.05
CA ASP A 992 0.10 19.92 -21.04
C ASP A 992 -1.21 20.73 -21.02
N LYS A 993 -2.08 20.48 -22.01
CA LYS A 993 -3.39 21.13 -22.13
C LYS A 993 -4.27 20.89 -20.89
N ARG A 994 -4.11 19.77 -20.19
CA ARG A 994 -4.88 19.45 -18.97
C ARG A 994 -4.64 20.45 -17.83
N GLN A 995 -3.44 21.03 -17.77
CA GLN A 995 -3.05 22.08 -16.81
C GLN A 995 -3.34 23.51 -17.31
N SER A 996 -4.00 23.68 -18.46
CA SER A 996 -4.25 25.02 -19.02
C SER A 996 -5.20 25.85 -18.16
N VAL A 997 -4.94 27.15 -18.11
CA VAL A 997 -5.75 28.11 -17.35
C VAL A 997 -7.18 28.19 -17.90
N GLU A 998 -7.38 27.91 -19.18
CA GLU A 998 -8.67 27.79 -19.84
C GLU A 998 -9.51 26.63 -19.28
N GLU A 999 -8.90 25.46 -19.06
CA GLU A 999 -9.59 24.32 -18.43
C GLU A 999 -9.98 24.65 -16.98
N ALA A 1000 -9.05 25.19 -16.19
CA ALA A 1000 -9.28 25.53 -14.78
C ALA A 1000 -10.30 26.67 -14.57
N LEU A 1001 -10.33 27.67 -15.46
CA LEU A 1001 -11.37 28.71 -15.45
C LEU A 1001 -12.75 28.10 -15.72
N ALA A 1002 -12.82 27.14 -16.63
CA ALA A 1002 -14.07 26.50 -17.01
C ALA A 1002 -14.56 25.50 -15.95
N ASP A 1003 -13.68 24.88 -15.16
CA ASP A 1003 -14.09 24.10 -13.97
C ASP A 1003 -14.67 25.01 -12.88
N LEU A 1004 -14.07 26.18 -12.67
CA LEU A 1004 -14.55 27.20 -11.73
C LEU A 1004 -15.90 27.79 -12.16
N GLU A 1005 -16.08 28.08 -13.45
CA GLU A 1005 -17.36 28.52 -14.04
C GLU A 1005 -18.47 27.47 -13.88
N PHE A 1006 -18.13 26.18 -13.96
CA PHE A 1006 -19.07 25.07 -13.77
C PHE A 1006 -19.69 25.09 -12.37
N LEU A 1007 -18.92 25.41 -11.32
CA LEU A 1007 -19.43 25.54 -9.95
C LEU A 1007 -20.08 26.89 -9.66
N GLU A 1008 -19.44 28.00 -10.06
CA GLU A 1008 -19.93 29.37 -9.81
C GLU A 1008 -21.36 29.54 -10.34
N LEU A 1009 -21.66 29.01 -11.53
CA LEU A 1009 -23.01 29.06 -12.10
C LEU A 1009 -24.03 28.18 -11.37
N MET A 1010 -23.62 27.07 -10.73
CA MET A 1010 -24.52 26.31 -9.84
C MET A 1010 -24.79 27.06 -8.54
N PHE A 1011 -23.77 27.69 -7.95
CA PHE A 1011 -23.92 28.50 -6.73
C PHE A 1011 -24.79 29.73 -6.99
N GLU A 1012 -24.55 30.43 -8.09
CA GLU A 1012 -25.42 31.51 -8.56
C GLU A 1012 -26.86 31.04 -8.81
N SER A 1013 -27.06 29.88 -9.45
CA SER A 1013 -28.41 29.36 -9.73
C SER A 1013 -29.17 29.05 -8.44
N GLY A 1014 -28.50 28.39 -7.47
CA GLY A 1014 -29.07 28.07 -6.16
C GLY A 1014 -29.41 29.30 -5.33
N LEU A 1015 -28.50 30.28 -5.25
CA LEU A 1015 -28.73 31.57 -4.57
C LEU A 1015 -29.85 32.39 -5.23
N ASN A 1016 -30.11 32.20 -6.53
CA ASN A 1016 -31.23 32.81 -7.25
C ASN A 1016 -32.49 31.91 -7.30
N GLY A 1017 -32.58 30.88 -6.46
CA GLY A 1017 -33.78 30.05 -6.29
C GLY A 1017 -34.04 29.06 -7.43
N GLY A 1018 -33.00 28.54 -8.08
CA GLY A 1018 -33.13 27.62 -9.22
C GLY A 1018 -33.36 28.32 -10.56
N GLN A 1019 -32.99 29.59 -10.70
CA GLN A 1019 -33.01 30.27 -12.00
C GLN A 1019 -31.92 29.71 -12.92
N ALA A 1020 -32.29 29.40 -14.16
CA ALA A 1020 -31.35 28.88 -15.16
C ALA A 1020 -30.26 29.92 -15.49
N LYS A 1021 -29.00 29.54 -15.30
CA LYS A 1021 -27.81 30.34 -15.60
C LYS A 1021 -27.20 29.88 -16.92
N LYS A 1022 -26.72 30.83 -17.73
CA LYS A 1022 -26.01 30.53 -18.97
C LYS A 1022 -24.56 30.19 -18.67
N TYR A 1023 -24.13 29.05 -19.21
CA TYR A 1023 -22.72 28.68 -19.25
C TYR A 1023 -22.14 29.29 -20.53
N GLU A 1024 -21.21 30.23 -20.37
CA GLU A 1024 -20.66 31.02 -21.48
C GLU A 1024 -19.28 30.52 -21.90
N CYS A 1025 -18.64 29.68 -21.08
CA CYS A 1025 -17.31 29.12 -21.30
C CYS A 1025 -16.27 30.23 -21.52
N ARG A 1026 -16.15 31.13 -20.54
CA ARG A 1026 -15.57 32.48 -20.62
C ARG A 1026 -14.05 32.56 -20.84
N CYS A 1027 -13.45 31.53 -21.42
CA CYS A 1027 -12.10 31.54 -21.97
C CYS A 1027 -12.00 32.56 -23.12
N PRO A 1028 -11.20 33.64 -23.01
CA PRO A 1028 -11.15 34.65 -24.07
C PRO A 1028 -10.29 34.17 -25.25
N ASN A 1029 -10.83 33.29 -26.09
CA ASN A 1029 -10.14 32.84 -27.31
C ASN A 1029 -10.18 33.94 -28.37
N ASN A 1030 -9.22 34.87 -28.24
CA ASN A 1030 -9.01 36.01 -29.13
C ASN A 1030 -8.62 35.56 -30.55
N VAL A 1031 -9.61 35.31 -31.41
CA VAL A 1031 -9.51 35.72 -32.82
C VAL A 1031 -10.86 36.23 -33.35
N THR A 1032 -10.81 37.37 -34.05
CA THR A 1032 -11.74 37.85 -35.09
C THR A 1032 -13.26 37.99 -34.86
N LYS A 1033 -13.92 37.48 -33.81
CA LYS A 1033 -15.40 37.54 -33.74
C LYS A 1033 -16.06 38.67 -32.94
N PHE A 1034 -15.35 39.35 -32.05
CA PHE A 1034 -15.86 40.60 -31.44
C PHE A 1034 -15.50 41.87 -32.23
N TYR A 1035 -14.90 41.71 -33.42
CA TYR A 1035 -14.86 42.73 -34.48
C TYR A 1035 -16.25 43.15 -35.00
N TRP A 1036 -17.33 42.50 -34.53
CA TRP A 1036 -18.72 42.89 -34.77
C TRP A 1036 -19.40 43.54 -33.54
N LEU A 1037 -18.71 43.66 -32.39
CA LEU A 1037 -19.18 44.53 -31.32
C LEU A 1037 -18.83 45.98 -31.67
N LEU A 1038 -19.78 46.89 -31.43
CA LEU A 1038 -19.57 48.34 -31.31
C LEU A 1038 -18.91 49.10 -32.48
N LEU A 1039 -18.74 48.44 -33.63
CA LEU A 1039 -18.90 49.08 -34.96
C LEU A 1039 -20.33 49.64 -35.18
N SER A 1040 -21.20 49.63 -34.15
CA SER A 1040 -22.61 50.02 -34.21
C SER A 1040 -23.15 50.75 -32.96
N LEU A 1041 -22.36 51.03 -31.91
CA LEU A 1041 -22.73 52.01 -30.87
C LEU A 1041 -21.58 52.98 -30.58
N LEU A 1042 -21.93 54.11 -29.96
CA LEU A 1042 -21.09 55.27 -29.60
C LEU A 1042 -20.36 56.02 -30.73
N ALA A 1043 -19.92 55.36 -31.82
CA ALA A 1043 -19.76 56.04 -33.10
C ALA A 1043 -21.11 56.62 -33.62
N LEU A 1044 -22.22 56.10 -33.08
CA LEU A 1044 -23.59 56.59 -33.27
C LEU A 1044 -24.02 57.68 -32.24
N MET A 1045 -23.17 58.03 -31.27
CA MET A 1045 -23.52 59.00 -30.20
C MET A 1045 -22.56 60.19 -30.14
N ILE A 1046 -21.25 59.95 -30.23
CA ILE A 1046 -20.27 61.02 -30.39
C ILE A 1046 -20.43 61.63 -31.79
N LEU A 1047 -20.21 62.94 -31.92
CA LEU A 1047 -20.34 63.73 -33.15
C LEU A 1047 -21.73 63.78 -33.84
N VAL A 1048 -22.72 63.03 -33.35
CA VAL A 1048 -24.11 63.55 -33.34
C VAL A 1048 -24.17 64.85 -32.52
N CYS A 1049 -23.29 65.00 -31.52
CA CYS A 1049 -23.18 66.20 -30.68
C CYS A 1049 -22.51 67.42 -31.33
N ASP A 1050 -21.42 67.28 -32.09
CA ASP A 1050 -20.67 68.48 -32.56
C ASP A 1050 -21.36 69.17 -33.74
N ILE A 1051 -22.17 68.42 -34.50
CA ILE A 1051 -23.18 68.96 -35.44
C ILE A 1051 -24.17 69.89 -34.71
N LEU A 1052 -24.44 69.65 -33.42
CA LEU A 1052 -25.32 70.49 -32.58
C LEU A 1052 -24.57 71.62 -31.84
N ALA A 1053 -23.24 71.54 -31.72
CA ALA A 1053 -22.44 72.46 -30.89
C ALA A 1053 -21.70 73.54 -31.69
N GLY A 1054 -21.31 73.29 -32.94
CA GLY A 1054 -20.66 74.28 -33.81
C GLY A 1054 -19.30 74.81 -33.33
N ARG A 1055 -18.61 74.07 -32.45
CA ARG A 1055 -17.38 74.54 -31.77
C ARG A 1055 -16.12 74.19 -32.53
N ARG A 1056 -15.23 75.18 -32.68
CA ARG A 1056 -13.79 74.93 -32.90
C ARG A 1056 -13.13 74.62 -31.56
N ILE A 1057 -12.58 73.42 -31.41
CA ILE A 1057 -11.67 73.01 -30.32
C ILE A 1057 -10.62 72.09 -30.99
N ALA A 1058 -9.31 72.31 -31.04
CA ALA A 1058 -8.34 73.15 -30.29
C ALA A 1058 -7.73 72.51 -29.03
N GLN A 1059 -6.51 71.98 -29.22
CA GLN A 1059 -5.44 71.75 -28.23
C GLN A 1059 -5.49 70.58 -27.21
N GLN A 1060 -4.26 70.09 -26.95
CA GLN A 1060 -3.68 69.48 -25.73
C GLN A 1060 -3.84 67.98 -25.37
N GLU A 1061 -2.66 67.32 -25.40
CA GLU A 1061 -1.98 66.54 -24.33
C GLU A 1061 -2.60 65.29 -23.68
N SER A 1062 -1.82 64.20 -23.73
CA SER A 1062 -1.95 62.91 -23.00
C SER A 1062 -3.20 62.07 -23.32
N PHE A 1063 -3.16 60.74 -23.24
CA PHE A 1063 -2.21 59.83 -22.57
C PHE A 1063 -1.85 58.65 -23.47
#